data_AF-A0A8J9Z7D3-F1
#
_entry.id   AF-A0A8J9Z7D3-F1
#
_cell.length_a   1.000
_cell.length_b   1.000
_cell.length_c   1.000
_cell.angle_alpha   90.00
_cell.angle_beta   90.00
_cell.angle_gamma   90.00
#
_symmetry.space_group_name_H-M   'P 1'
#
loop_
_entity.id
_entity.type
_entity.pdbx_description
1 polymer ?
#
loop_
_entity_poly.entity_id
_entity_poly.type
_entity_poly.pdbx_seq_one_letter_code
_entity_poly.pdbx_strand_id
1 'polypeptide(L)'
;MEKQELEAQVLSLRQEKVDWQTEVQKFQKEAAAWNERQTELAHQIEQVRQEEEKLKQEVERLGTWEKELKAWDEKVRQVLDQKGHSRTKLENNPTTIDMMNRHTDTWYRRRRLSRESLECVNGGSDGAVVAAFGVMVDIASFDQIDQLMTCYKKGKYWQLKFNSVTKKYEASGENMEMSIAAKFRGEFSRRKYQFHCKTLSSVYDPEQAVYLPRNTKIDGVNFRQARLVSNSKLQAAISKMDIGHIHPVPGHVGATRPLVSLVHMMVDLHLRLPGLRKELRWFNGKKNHFIIYFADDGTPETKDSSMCVATLSCWNFGSKTRSREYQYLLHIINESEKSPVVAELWGEHLFQIRMMISKAYTIAGELCTFEFRAGGDESWAATALGETSGAATYPSPWANVTKTDMFIVGGNIGVTWKPWTMEQRDADLLKLGEYKKSLPPGLSESARRNKRNEFMAANGMRQLRPPLIGEYASTFYPDCLHVELNISNHWYDLMYQEAVRRDRVKEFTDVTAAPISLSNARNEPAQGKNLGKYPSTVSHEAVGDRVRHDGSINVQSDNMYSKLEAHAKKTQGEYSSLVGLGMKAIAARVLEHDANKTTRHRKLGIRFIGENAIRTLRYGHRLVDSLATPDEDEKGKVVREVLGTMIHLLRDAASIYNKHETTEAELTEMERLLDLYYNLFCLFLPERANLTVWTVAKAIPHYARKLYDEYGVGYGVVSMQGKEAKNAKVKEYLKLTNHSKEEDRTRK
;
A
#
# COMPACT_ATOMS: atom_id res chain seq x y z
N MET A 1 -39.25 65.27 -33.88
CA MET A 1 -38.63 63.95 -34.08
C MET A 1 -37.13 64.07 -34.28
N GLU A 2 -36.63 64.86 -35.25
CA GLU A 2 -35.19 64.98 -35.54
C GLU A 2 -34.30 65.38 -34.34
N LYS A 3 -34.75 66.26 -33.45
CA LYS A 3 -33.98 66.66 -32.25
C LYS A 3 -33.77 65.51 -31.24
N GLN A 4 -34.79 64.68 -31.04
CA GLN A 4 -34.71 63.54 -30.11
C GLN A 4 -33.82 62.42 -30.68
N GLU A 5 -33.82 62.26 -32.00
CA GLU A 5 -32.98 61.29 -32.70
C GLU A 5 -31.50 61.70 -32.67
N LEU A 6 -31.22 63.00 -32.80
CA LEU A 6 -29.88 63.56 -32.63
C LEU A 6 -29.37 63.41 -31.18
N GLU A 7 -30.22 63.66 -30.19
CA GLU A 7 -29.88 63.50 -28.77
C GLU A 7 -29.58 62.03 -28.42
N ALA A 8 -30.33 61.08 -29.00
CA ALA A 8 -30.07 59.65 -28.85
C ALA A 8 -28.73 59.22 -29.47
N GLN A 9 -28.39 59.73 -30.66
CA GLN A 9 -27.09 59.47 -31.30
C GLN A 9 -25.93 60.05 -30.49
N VAL A 10 -26.07 61.27 -29.96
CA VAL A 10 -25.05 61.88 -29.09
C VAL A 10 -24.86 61.08 -27.80
N LEU A 11 -25.94 60.55 -27.21
CA LEU A 11 -25.86 59.70 -26.02
C LEU A 11 -25.14 58.37 -26.32
N SER A 12 -25.45 57.75 -27.46
CA SER A 12 -24.80 56.53 -27.93
C SER A 12 -23.28 56.73 -28.11
N LEU A 13 -22.88 57.81 -28.77
CA LEU A 13 -21.46 58.13 -28.98
C LEU A 13 -20.73 58.46 -27.67
N ARG A 14 -21.42 59.05 -26.68
CA ARG A 14 -20.86 59.27 -25.34
C ARG A 14 -20.64 57.96 -24.59
N GLN A 15 -21.57 57.02 -24.70
CA GLN A 15 -21.43 55.70 -24.09
C GLN A 15 -20.27 54.93 -24.73
N GLU A 16 -20.20 54.91 -26.06
CA GLU A 16 -19.12 54.27 -26.81
C GLU A 16 -17.75 54.86 -26.44
N LYS A 17 -17.66 56.18 -26.23
CA LYS A 17 -16.44 56.83 -25.74
C LYS A 17 -16.04 56.37 -24.34
N VAL A 18 -16.99 56.18 -23.43
CA VAL A 18 -16.73 55.70 -22.06
C VAL A 18 -16.28 54.23 -22.09
N ASP A 19 -16.89 53.41 -22.93
CA ASP A 19 -16.53 52.01 -23.11
C ASP A 19 -15.09 51.89 -23.65
N TRP A 20 -14.75 52.68 -24.67
CA TRP A 20 -13.38 52.78 -25.19
C TRP A 20 -12.36 53.25 -24.14
N GLN A 21 -12.71 54.23 -23.30
CA GLN A 21 -11.83 54.68 -22.22
C GLN A 21 -11.58 53.59 -21.18
N THR A 22 -12.60 52.79 -20.87
CA THR A 22 -12.50 51.65 -19.95
C THR A 22 -11.60 50.56 -20.53
N GLU A 23 -11.72 50.30 -21.82
CA GLU A 23 -10.92 49.30 -22.52
C GLU A 23 -9.44 49.72 -22.64
N VAL A 24 -9.17 51.00 -22.89
CA VAL A 24 -7.81 51.56 -22.85
C VAL A 24 -7.18 51.43 -21.46
N GLN A 25 -7.93 51.69 -20.39
CA GLN A 25 -7.43 51.51 -19.02
C GLN A 25 -7.12 50.04 -18.70
N LYS A 26 -7.92 49.11 -19.24
CA LYS A 26 -7.66 47.67 -19.11
C LYS A 26 -6.35 47.29 -19.80
N PHE A 27 -6.13 47.73 -21.04
CA PHE A 27 -4.89 47.47 -21.77
C PHE A 27 -3.66 48.10 -21.09
N GLN A 28 -3.80 49.29 -20.49
CA GLN A 28 -2.71 49.91 -19.73
C GLN A 28 -2.32 49.10 -18.49
N LYS A 29 -3.30 48.51 -17.77
CA LYS A 29 -3.04 47.62 -16.64
C LYS A 29 -2.38 46.31 -17.09
N GLU A 30 -2.83 45.74 -18.20
CA GLU A 30 -2.22 44.52 -18.76
C GLU A 30 -0.77 44.77 -19.23
N ALA A 31 -0.50 45.92 -19.84
CA ALA A 31 0.85 46.33 -20.23
C ALA A 31 1.78 46.53 -19.01
N ALA A 32 1.27 47.13 -17.93
CA ALA A 32 2.02 47.29 -16.68
C ALA A 32 2.36 45.92 -16.05
N ALA A 33 1.39 45.00 -15.98
CA ALA A 33 1.61 43.65 -15.48
C ALA A 33 2.60 42.85 -16.35
N TRP A 34 2.60 43.09 -17.66
CA TRP A 34 3.56 42.48 -18.57
C TRP A 34 4.99 42.99 -18.35
N ASN A 35 5.16 44.29 -18.12
CA ASN A 35 6.46 44.88 -17.78
C ASN A 35 7.00 44.37 -16.43
N GLU A 36 6.14 44.19 -15.44
CA GLU A 36 6.54 43.60 -14.14
C GLU A 36 7.03 42.16 -14.32
N ARG A 37 6.31 41.35 -15.11
CA ARG A 37 6.75 39.98 -15.47
C ARG A 37 8.05 39.94 -16.25
N GLN A 38 8.30 40.88 -17.16
CA GLN A 38 9.58 40.99 -17.87
C GLN A 38 10.73 41.28 -16.91
N THR A 39 10.49 42.15 -15.92
CA THR A 39 11.50 42.52 -14.92
C THR A 39 11.82 41.33 -14.00
N GLU A 40 10.80 40.57 -13.59
CA GLU A 40 11.00 39.37 -12.79
C GLU A 40 11.70 38.25 -13.57
N LEU A 41 11.35 38.06 -14.85
CA LEU A 41 12.02 37.09 -15.72
C LEU A 41 13.51 37.47 -15.92
N ALA A 42 13.81 38.76 -16.08
CA ALA A 42 15.19 39.23 -16.16
C ALA A 42 15.99 38.94 -14.88
N HIS A 43 15.35 39.09 -13.71
CA HIS A 43 15.98 38.73 -12.43
C HIS A 43 16.23 37.22 -12.31
N GLN A 44 15.28 36.38 -12.74
CA GLN A 44 15.46 34.92 -12.77
C GLN A 44 16.57 34.48 -13.72
N ILE A 45 16.69 35.10 -14.90
CA ILE A 45 17.78 34.83 -15.86
C ILE A 45 19.13 35.17 -15.25
N GLU A 46 19.23 36.27 -14.51
CA GLU A 46 20.48 36.66 -13.84
C GLU A 46 20.85 35.70 -12.70
N GLN A 47 19.88 35.23 -11.91
CA GLN A 47 20.12 34.18 -10.90
C GLN A 47 20.65 32.89 -11.54
N VAL A 48 20.06 32.45 -12.65
CA VAL A 48 20.51 31.26 -13.38
C VAL A 48 21.93 31.45 -13.93
N ARG A 49 22.27 32.65 -14.45
CA ARG A 49 23.65 32.95 -14.88
C ARG A 49 24.66 32.87 -13.73
N GLN A 50 24.31 33.37 -12.56
CA GLN A 50 25.17 33.29 -11.37
C GLN A 50 25.37 31.84 -10.90
N GLU A 51 24.34 31.00 -11.01
CA GLU A 51 24.47 29.56 -10.74
C GLU A 51 25.31 28.83 -11.79
N GLU A 52 25.14 29.17 -13.07
CA GLU A 52 25.95 28.61 -14.17
C GLU A 52 27.43 28.92 -13.97
N GLU A 53 27.77 30.14 -13.54
CA GLU A 53 29.15 30.54 -13.26
C GLU A 53 29.75 29.80 -12.06
N LYS A 54 28.97 29.61 -10.98
CA LYS A 54 29.37 28.76 -9.85
C LYS A 54 29.62 27.31 -10.28
N LEU A 55 28.78 26.78 -11.16
CA LEU A 55 28.95 25.43 -11.70
C LEU A 55 30.19 25.33 -12.60
N LYS A 56 30.48 26.34 -13.42
CA LYS A 56 31.72 26.40 -14.22
C LYS A 56 32.97 26.37 -13.34
N GLN A 57 32.99 27.15 -12.26
CA GLN A 57 34.08 27.15 -11.28
C GLN A 57 34.23 25.79 -10.60
N GLU A 58 33.12 25.12 -10.26
CA GLU A 58 33.16 23.78 -9.67
C GLU A 58 33.64 22.71 -10.66
N VAL A 59 33.25 22.80 -11.94
CA VAL A 59 33.75 21.92 -13.01
C VAL A 59 35.26 22.11 -13.22
N GLU A 60 35.75 23.34 -13.18
CA GLU A 60 37.19 23.62 -13.25
C GLU A 60 37.95 23.07 -12.03
N ARG A 61 37.36 23.18 -10.83
CA ARG A 61 37.88 22.56 -9.61
C ARG A 61 37.90 21.03 -9.68
N LEU A 62 36.89 20.41 -10.29
CA LEU A 62 36.86 18.96 -10.52
C LEU A 62 37.89 18.54 -11.59
N GLY A 63 38.08 19.35 -12.62
CA GLY A 63 39.10 19.11 -13.66
C GLY A 63 40.54 19.20 -13.12
N THR A 64 40.80 20.09 -12.16
CA THR A 64 42.08 20.14 -11.43
C THR A 64 42.29 18.90 -10.56
N TRP A 65 41.25 18.47 -9.83
CA TRP A 65 41.26 17.20 -9.09
C TRP A 65 41.50 15.98 -9.99
N GLU A 66 40.91 15.93 -11.19
CA GLU A 66 41.11 14.83 -12.13
C GLU A 66 42.57 14.77 -12.64
N LYS A 67 43.19 15.94 -12.89
CA LYS A 67 44.61 16.03 -13.25
C LYS A 67 45.51 15.57 -12.11
N GLU A 68 45.20 15.93 -10.86
CA GLU A 68 45.92 15.45 -9.69
C GLU A 68 45.78 13.93 -9.53
N LEU A 69 44.59 13.38 -9.77
CA LEU A 69 44.34 11.94 -9.72
C LEU A 69 45.11 11.18 -10.80
N LYS A 70 45.16 11.73 -12.04
CA LYS A 70 45.97 11.16 -13.13
C LYS A 70 47.46 11.23 -12.87
N ALA A 71 47.95 12.34 -12.30
CA ALA A 71 49.35 12.45 -11.87
C ALA A 71 49.68 11.47 -10.73
N TRP A 72 48.70 11.17 -9.88
CA TRP A 72 48.82 10.15 -8.84
C TRP A 72 48.83 8.74 -9.44
N ASP A 73 47.95 8.44 -10.40
CA ASP A 73 47.94 7.16 -11.14
C ASP A 73 49.24 6.91 -11.91
N GLU A 74 49.80 7.96 -12.55
CA GLU A 74 51.09 7.87 -13.25
C GLU A 74 52.26 7.62 -12.29
N LYS A 75 52.26 8.26 -11.11
CA LYS A 75 53.23 7.97 -10.05
C LYS A 75 53.11 6.54 -9.53
N VAL A 76 51.88 6.04 -9.39
CA VAL A 76 51.63 4.66 -8.98
C VAL A 76 52.10 3.68 -10.07
N ARG A 77 51.88 3.98 -11.36
CA ARG A 77 52.39 3.17 -12.49
C ARG A 77 53.90 3.15 -12.56
N GLN A 78 54.59 4.28 -12.40
CA GLN A 78 56.06 4.34 -12.36
C GLN A 78 56.65 3.53 -11.19
N VAL A 79 55.96 3.51 -10.04
CA VAL A 79 56.34 2.68 -8.88
C VAL A 79 56.08 1.19 -9.15
N LEU A 80 55.05 0.86 -9.93
CA LEU A 80 54.77 -0.52 -10.35
C LEU A 80 55.73 -1.01 -11.45
N ASP A 81 56.23 -0.12 -12.31
CA ASP A 81 57.21 -0.43 -13.35
C ASP A 81 58.62 -0.69 -12.80
N GLN A 82 58.97 -0.14 -11.62
CA GLN A 82 60.20 -0.48 -10.91
C GLN A 82 60.27 -1.96 -10.46
N LYS A 83 59.15 -2.69 -10.50
CA LYS A 83 59.11 -4.16 -10.29
C LYS A 83 59.37 -4.98 -11.56
N GLY A 84 59.68 -4.34 -12.70
CA GLY A 84 60.02 -5.00 -13.96
C GLY A 84 61.28 -5.88 -13.91
N HIS A 85 62.11 -5.79 -12.86
CA HIS A 85 63.31 -6.63 -12.71
C HIS A 85 63.08 -8.02 -12.09
N SER A 86 61.88 -8.31 -11.55
CA SER A 86 61.60 -9.62 -10.93
C SER A 86 60.57 -10.45 -11.68
N ARG A 87 59.99 -9.93 -12.77
CA ARG A 87 58.90 -10.58 -13.54
C ARG A 87 59.39 -11.48 -14.68
N THR A 88 60.65 -11.36 -15.09
CA THR A 88 61.29 -12.20 -16.12
C THR A 88 61.47 -13.67 -15.72
N LYS A 89 61.06 -14.06 -14.49
CA LYS A 89 61.08 -15.46 -14.02
C LYS A 89 59.72 -16.17 -14.06
N LEU A 90 58.62 -15.47 -14.39
CA LEU A 90 57.26 -16.04 -14.34
C LEU A 90 56.55 -16.14 -15.69
N GLU A 91 57.20 -15.78 -16.80
CA GLU A 91 56.62 -15.77 -18.15
C GLU A 91 56.70 -17.11 -18.90
N ASN A 92 57.21 -18.19 -18.30
CA ASN A 92 57.43 -19.47 -18.99
C ASN A 92 56.31 -20.53 -18.81
N ASN A 93 55.05 -20.16 -18.58
CA ASN A 93 53.95 -21.14 -18.61
C ASN A 93 52.73 -20.65 -19.41
N PRO A 94 52.53 -21.16 -20.65
CA PRO A 94 51.45 -20.73 -21.52
C PRO A 94 50.21 -21.59 -21.26
N THR A 95 49.25 -21.08 -20.48
CA THR A 95 47.86 -21.60 -20.55
C THR A 95 46.76 -20.67 -20.02
N THR A 96 47.06 -19.49 -19.50
CA THR A 96 46.02 -18.66 -18.83
C THR A 96 45.64 -17.39 -19.59
N ILE A 97 46.39 -17.01 -20.64
CA ILE A 97 46.19 -15.72 -21.35
C ILE A 97 44.96 -15.76 -22.29
N ASP A 98 44.51 -16.93 -22.72
CA ASP A 98 43.38 -17.05 -23.64
C ASP A 98 42.00 -16.98 -22.95
N MET A 99 41.96 -17.01 -21.61
CA MET A 99 40.71 -16.92 -20.84
C MET A 99 40.30 -15.49 -20.45
N MET A 100 41.15 -14.48 -20.65
CA MET A 100 40.90 -13.12 -20.13
C MET A 100 40.24 -12.14 -21.11
N ASN A 101 40.08 -12.50 -22.39
CA ASN A 101 39.69 -11.53 -23.43
C ASN A 101 38.28 -11.70 -24.05
N ARG A 102 37.26 -12.17 -23.31
CA ARG A 102 35.85 -12.06 -23.78
C ARG A 102 34.88 -11.56 -22.68
N HIS A 103 34.22 -10.43 -22.98
CA HIS A 103 33.33 -9.59 -22.16
C HIS A 103 32.06 -10.26 -21.59
N THR A 104 31.45 -9.70 -20.50
CA THR A 104 30.06 -9.14 -20.47
C THR A 104 29.52 -8.72 -19.05
N ASP A 105 29.43 -7.40 -18.81
CA ASP A 105 28.34 -6.55 -18.24
C ASP A 105 27.38 -6.96 -17.10
N THR A 106 27.79 -7.73 -16.10
CA THR A 106 27.05 -7.82 -14.81
C THR A 106 27.80 -7.23 -13.62
N TRP A 107 29.12 -7.29 -13.64
CA TRP A 107 29.97 -6.91 -12.51
C TRP A 107 30.13 -5.39 -12.35
N TYR A 108 30.34 -4.65 -13.44
CA TYR A 108 30.40 -3.18 -13.41
C TYR A 108 29.06 -2.55 -13.01
N ARG A 109 27.93 -3.13 -13.46
CA ARG A 109 26.58 -2.67 -13.11
C ARG A 109 26.27 -2.90 -11.63
N ARG A 110 26.66 -4.05 -11.07
CA ARG A 110 26.55 -4.31 -9.61
C ARG A 110 27.44 -3.38 -8.79
N ARG A 111 28.66 -3.08 -9.25
CA ARG A 111 29.55 -2.09 -8.59
C ARG A 111 28.96 -0.69 -8.58
N ARG A 112 28.36 -0.25 -9.69
CA ARG A 112 27.70 1.07 -9.78
C ARG A 112 26.46 1.13 -8.89
N LEU A 113 25.62 0.10 -8.91
CA LEU A 113 24.40 0.01 -8.09
C LEU A 113 24.71 -0.13 -6.59
N SER A 114 25.76 -0.86 -6.21
CA SER A 114 26.22 -0.94 -4.82
C SER A 114 26.80 0.39 -4.36
N ARG A 115 27.56 1.10 -5.21
CA ARG A 115 28.04 2.45 -4.89
C ARG A 115 26.89 3.46 -4.76
N GLU A 116 25.94 3.47 -5.70
CA GLU A 116 24.74 4.32 -5.66
C GLU A 116 23.85 3.99 -4.44
N SER A 117 23.73 2.71 -4.07
CA SER A 117 23.02 2.28 -2.86
C SER A 117 23.76 2.70 -1.59
N LEU A 118 25.10 2.70 -1.59
CA LEU A 118 25.92 3.10 -0.45
C LEU A 118 25.96 4.63 -0.28
N GLU A 119 25.96 5.39 -1.38
CA GLU A 119 25.84 6.86 -1.37
C GLU A 119 24.45 7.29 -0.89
N CYS A 120 23.40 6.55 -1.28
CA CYS A 120 22.03 6.79 -0.83
C CYS A 120 21.78 6.38 0.64
N VAL A 121 22.50 5.38 1.16
CA VAL A 121 22.33 4.88 2.53
C VAL A 121 23.22 5.62 3.53
N ASN A 122 24.45 6.01 3.18
CA ASN A 122 25.43 6.46 4.18
C ASN A 122 25.63 7.97 4.30
N GLY A 123 24.81 8.79 3.62
CA GLY A 123 24.70 10.25 3.81
C GLY A 123 26.05 10.98 3.91
N GLY A 124 26.54 11.53 2.81
CA GLY A 124 27.72 12.41 2.81
C GLY A 124 29.09 11.72 2.65
N SER A 125 30.13 12.55 2.53
CA SER A 125 31.49 12.12 2.15
C SER A 125 32.22 11.33 3.23
N ASP A 126 31.97 11.61 4.51
CA ASP A 126 32.67 10.96 5.64
C ASP A 126 32.13 9.54 5.91
N GLY A 127 30.81 9.33 5.81
CA GLY A 127 30.18 8.00 5.92
C GLY A 127 30.56 7.06 4.77
N ALA A 128 30.70 7.61 3.56
CA ALA A 128 31.15 6.87 2.38
C ALA A 128 32.58 6.32 2.51
N VAL A 129 33.50 7.07 3.14
CA VAL A 129 34.89 6.63 3.37
C VAL A 129 34.97 5.45 4.34
N VAL A 130 34.18 5.47 5.43
CA VAL A 130 34.13 4.38 6.41
C VAL A 130 33.54 3.11 5.79
N ALA A 131 32.47 3.25 5.00
CA ALA A 131 31.84 2.14 4.30
C ALA A 131 32.73 1.56 3.19
N ALA A 132 33.40 2.40 2.40
CA ALA A 132 34.33 1.99 1.36
C ALA A 132 35.52 1.20 1.94
N PHE A 133 36.02 1.58 3.12
CA PHE A 133 37.06 0.82 3.82
C PHE A 133 36.56 -0.54 4.31
N GLY A 134 35.34 -0.61 4.89
CA GLY A 134 34.73 -1.88 5.28
C GLY A 134 34.58 -2.85 4.11
N VAL A 135 34.13 -2.35 2.95
CA VAL A 135 34.01 -3.13 1.71
C VAL A 135 35.36 -3.55 1.15
N MET A 136 36.39 -2.69 1.20
CA MET A 136 37.75 -3.07 0.80
C MET A 136 38.29 -4.21 1.66
N VAL A 137 38.06 -4.15 2.97
CA VAL A 137 38.50 -5.20 3.91
C VAL A 137 37.77 -6.52 3.68
N ASP A 138 36.48 -6.48 3.34
CA ASP A 138 35.68 -7.68 3.09
C ASP A 138 36.01 -8.35 1.73
N ILE A 139 36.54 -7.59 0.75
CA ILE A 139 36.77 -8.08 -0.62
C ILE A 139 38.24 -8.39 -0.91
N ALA A 140 39.19 -7.65 -0.33
CA ALA A 140 40.61 -7.84 -0.61
C ALA A 140 41.21 -8.97 0.23
N SER A 141 42.15 -9.72 -0.35
CA SER A 141 42.91 -10.73 0.40
C SER A 141 43.79 -10.06 1.46
N PHE A 142 44.05 -10.79 2.56
CA PHE A 142 44.87 -10.30 3.66
C PHE A 142 46.22 -9.74 3.16
N ASP A 143 46.88 -10.45 2.23
CA ASP A 143 48.16 -10.05 1.63
C ASP A 143 48.10 -8.76 0.79
N GLN A 144 46.96 -8.47 0.14
CA GLN A 144 46.77 -7.23 -0.64
C GLN A 144 46.60 -6.01 0.26
N ILE A 145 45.86 -6.18 1.35
CA ILE A 145 45.68 -5.14 2.36
C ILE A 145 47.00 -4.92 3.11
N ASP A 146 47.69 -6.01 3.42
CA ASP A 146 49.02 -5.98 4.01
C ASP A 146 49.98 -5.19 3.14
N GLN A 147 50.16 -5.55 1.86
CA GLN A 147 51.01 -4.80 0.93
C GLN A 147 50.66 -3.31 0.82
N LEU A 148 49.38 -2.93 0.81
CA LEU A 148 48.97 -1.51 0.80
C LEU A 148 49.45 -0.78 2.07
N MET A 149 49.34 -1.43 3.23
CA MET A 149 49.68 -0.89 4.53
C MET A 149 51.18 -0.90 4.83
N THR A 150 51.92 -1.92 4.38
CA THR A 150 53.38 -2.02 4.55
C THR A 150 54.13 -1.09 3.57
N CYS A 151 53.62 -0.88 2.35
CA CYS A 151 54.24 0.03 1.36
C CYS A 151 54.16 1.50 1.79
N TYR A 152 53.14 1.88 2.55
CA TYR A 152 53.07 3.19 3.22
C TYR A 152 53.60 3.05 4.64
N LYS A 153 54.84 3.48 4.94
CA LYS A 153 55.43 3.61 6.31
C LYS A 153 54.65 4.58 7.25
N LYS A 154 53.33 4.45 7.31
CA LYS A 154 52.34 5.39 7.84
C LYS A 154 51.14 4.65 8.46
N GLY A 155 51.22 3.36 8.80
CA GLY A 155 50.13 2.62 9.43
C GLY A 155 49.52 3.33 10.65
N LYS A 156 50.35 3.92 11.53
CA LYS A 156 49.88 4.77 12.65
C LYS A 156 49.17 6.06 12.19
N TYR A 157 49.63 6.69 11.12
CA TYR A 157 49.00 7.88 10.54
C TYR A 157 47.61 7.55 9.97
N TRP A 158 47.49 6.43 9.24
CA TRP A 158 46.21 5.94 8.74
C TRP A 158 45.27 5.56 9.87
N GLN A 159 45.77 4.91 10.93
CA GLN A 159 44.98 4.62 12.12
C GLN A 159 44.44 5.90 12.79
N LEU A 160 45.28 6.92 12.94
CA LEU A 160 44.89 8.21 13.51
C LEU A 160 43.84 8.91 12.63
N LYS A 161 44.04 8.92 11.31
CA LYS A 161 43.11 9.53 10.37
C LYS A 161 41.78 8.79 10.35
N PHE A 162 41.80 7.46 10.28
CA PHE A 162 40.60 6.62 10.29
C PHE A 162 39.84 6.75 11.61
N ASN A 163 40.53 6.67 12.75
CA ASN A 163 39.90 6.88 14.06
C ASN A 163 39.31 8.30 14.20
N SER A 164 39.93 9.30 13.60
CA SER A 164 39.40 10.67 13.55
C SER A 164 38.11 10.74 12.73
N VAL A 165 38.09 10.17 11.53
CA VAL A 165 36.89 10.12 10.66
C VAL A 165 35.78 9.30 11.31
N THR A 166 36.08 8.12 11.87
CA THR A 166 35.11 7.30 12.60
C THR A 166 34.51 8.04 13.79
N LYS A 167 35.31 8.77 14.59
CA LYS A 167 34.78 9.59 15.69
C LYS A 167 33.91 10.74 15.20
N LYS A 168 34.27 11.38 14.10
CA LYS A 168 33.46 12.44 13.48
C LYS A 168 32.12 11.89 12.99
N TYR A 169 32.12 10.78 12.28
CA TYR A 169 30.89 10.10 11.86
C TYR A 169 30.06 9.64 13.06
N GLU A 170 30.65 9.00 14.08
CA GLU A 170 29.92 8.55 15.28
C GLU A 170 29.21 9.70 16.01
N ALA A 171 29.75 10.92 15.92
CA ALA A 171 29.19 12.15 16.49
C ALA A 171 28.30 12.97 15.53
N SER A 172 28.21 12.58 14.26
CA SER A 172 27.49 13.32 13.21
C SER A 172 25.97 13.17 13.32
N GLY A 173 25.26 14.12 12.69
CA GLY A 173 23.81 14.01 12.45
C GLY A 173 23.47 12.84 11.53
N GLU A 174 24.33 12.53 10.54
CA GLU A 174 24.15 11.42 9.60
C GLU A 174 24.07 10.07 10.33
N ASN A 175 24.95 9.82 11.31
CA ASN A 175 24.88 8.60 12.13
C ASN A 175 23.62 8.55 13.01
N MET A 176 23.09 9.71 13.45
CA MET A 176 21.81 9.77 14.16
C MET A 176 20.66 9.36 13.24
N GLU A 177 20.58 9.94 12.04
CA GLU A 177 19.57 9.59 11.03
C GLU A 177 19.63 8.11 10.65
N MET A 178 20.83 7.59 10.43
CA MET A 178 21.04 6.16 10.16
C MET A 178 20.62 5.25 11.31
N SER A 179 20.89 5.66 12.55
CA SER A 179 20.47 4.93 13.74
C SER A 179 18.95 4.92 13.90
N ILE A 180 18.28 6.04 13.60
CA ILE A 180 16.81 6.15 13.56
C ILE A 180 16.27 5.21 12.49
N ALA A 181 16.79 5.31 11.27
CA ALA A 181 16.37 4.47 10.14
C ALA A 181 16.56 2.98 10.45
N ALA A 182 17.72 2.57 10.96
CA ALA A 182 18.00 1.19 11.33
C ALA A 182 17.03 0.68 12.41
N LYS A 183 16.74 1.50 13.43
CA LYS A 183 15.79 1.13 14.49
C LYS A 183 14.37 0.92 13.96
N PHE A 184 13.87 1.84 13.15
CA PHE A 184 12.49 1.79 12.69
C PHE A 184 12.29 0.85 11.49
N ARG A 185 13.24 0.77 10.55
CA ARG A 185 13.21 -0.23 9.46
C ARG A 185 13.39 -1.65 9.97
N GLY A 186 14.28 -1.85 10.94
CA GLY A 186 14.49 -3.16 11.57
C GLY A 186 13.44 -3.51 12.63
N GLU A 187 12.51 -2.60 12.91
CA GLU A 187 11.44 -2.76 13.92
C GLU A 187 11.99 -3.22 15.28
N PHE A 188 13.13 -2.65 15.65
CA PHE A 188 13.89 -3.13 16.78
C PHE A 188 13.33 -2.59 18.10
N SER A 189 12.91 -3.52 18.99
CA SER A 189 12.73 -3.20 20.41
C SER A 189 14.04 -2.70 21.02
N ARG A 190 14.00 -2.08 22.20
CA ARG A 190 15.22 -1.61 22.89
C ARG A 190 16.32 -2.68 22.93
N ARG A 191 15.97 -3.92 23.32
CA ARG A 191 16.93 -5.04 23.41
C ARG A 191 17.40 -5.48 22.02
N LYS A 192 16.50 -5.62 21.05
CA LYS A 192 16.85 -5.99 19.67
C LYS A 192 17.76 -4.95 19.02
N TYR A 193 17.54 -3.67 19.27
CA TYR A 193 18.34 -2.59 18.72
C TYR A 193 19.73 -2.59 19.34
N GLN A 194 19.83 -2.71 20.66
CA GLN A 194 21.12 -2.86 21.35
C GLN A 194 21.89 -4.07 20.84
N PHE A 195 21.20 -5.20 20.63
CA PHE A 195 21.80 -6.39 20.05
C PHE A 195 22.25 -6.18 18.60
N HIS A 196 21.46 -5.48 17.78
CA HIS A 196 21.83 -5.09 16.42
C HIS A 196 23.09 -4.20 16.41
N CYS A 197 23.15 -3.16 17.23
CA CYS A 197 24.35 -2.33 17.39
C CYS A 197 25.56 -3.16 17.84
N LYS A 198 25.35 -4.14 18.73
CA LYS A 198 26.42 -5.02 19.24
C LYS A 198 26.94 -5.95 18.15
N THR A 199 26.06 -6.56 17.37
CA THR A 199 26.43 -7.47 16.26
C THR A 199 27.08 -6.76 15.08
N LEU A 200 26.75 -5.48 14.86
CA LEU A 200 27.43 -4.62 13.88
C LEU A 200 28.86 -4.26 14.30
N SER A 201 29.15 -4.17 15.59
CA SER A 201 30.45 -3.73 16.10
C SER A 201 31.26 -4.82 16.79
N SER A 202 30.73 -6.04 16.90
CA SER A 202 31.34 -7.16 17.60
C SER A 202 30.87 -8.51 17.05
N VAL A 203 31.72 -9.53 17.14
CA VAL A 203 31.41 -10.94 16.84
C VAL A 203 31.42 -11.72 18.14
N TYR A 204 30.50 -12.68 18.28
CA TYR A 204 30.47 -13.56 19.42
C TYR A 204 31.49 -14.69 19.23
N ASP A 205 32.43 -14.81 20.16
CA ASP A 205 33.37 -15.92 20.25
C ASP A 205 32.75 -17.00 21.15
N PRO A 206 32.35 -18.17 20.59
CA PRO A 206 31.74 -19.24 21.37
C PRO A 206 32.73 -19.95 22.30
N GLU A 207 34.03 -19.92 22.01
CA GLU A 207 35.06 -20.61 22.83
C GLU A 207 35.33 -19.83 24.12
N GLN A 208 35.37 -18.50 24.01
CA GLN A 208 35.61 -17.61 25.16
C GLN A 208 34.30 -17.10 25.78
N ALA A 209 33.16 -17.41 25.18
CA ALA A 209 31.83 -16.92 25.57
C ALA A 209 31.73 -15.37 25.68
N VAL A 210 32.54 -14.64 24.93
CA VAL A 210 32.60 -13.16 24.95
C VAL A 210 32.35 -12.55 23.58
N TYR A 211 31.91 -11.29 23.57
CA TYR A 211 31.80 -10.51 22.33
C TYR A 211 33.12 -9.79 22.07
N LEU A 212 33.80 -10.17 21.00
CA LEU A 212 35.04 -9.54 20.54
C LEU A 212 34.73 -8.42 19.55
N PRO A 213 35.44 -7.27 19.59
CA PRO A 213 35.24 -6.19 18.63
C PRO A 213 35.45 -6.66 17.18
N ARG A 214 34.61 -6.21 16.23
CA ARG A 214 34.87 -6.33 14.77
C ARG A 214 35.94 -5.32 14.35
N ASN A 215 37.10 -5.42 14.96
CA ASN A 215 38.22 -4.58 14.62
C ASN A 215 39.04 -5.27 13.54
N THR A 216 39.34 -4.53 12.47
CA THR A 216 40.28 -5.02 11.46
C THR A 216 41.70 -4.78 11.99
N LYS A 217 42.41 -5.88 12.31
CA LYS A 217 43.82 -5.85 12.71
C LYS A 217 44.68 -6.15 11.48
N ILE A 218 45.53 -5.20 11.10
CA ILE A 218 46.50 -5.34 10.00
C ILE A 218 47.85 -4.87 10.57
N ASP A 219 48.88 -5.72 10.57
CA ASP A 219 50.24 -5.38 11.03
C ASP A 219 50.32 -4.66 12.40
N GLY A 220 49.55 -5.14 13.39
CA GLY A 220 49.51 -4.54 14.73
C GLY A 220 48.76 -3.19 14.82
N VAL A 221 48.24 -2.69 13.70
CA VAL A 221 47.37 -1.52 13.60
C VAL A 221 45.91 -1.95 13.69
N ASN A 222 45.15 -1.25 14.52
CA ASN A 222 43.80 -1.64 14.91
C ASN A 222 42.77 -0.61 14.42
N PHE A 223 41.98 -0.97 13.41
CA PHE A 223 40.93 -0.13 12.84
C PHE A 223 39.58 -0.48 13.47
N ARG A 224 38.99 0.49 14.17
CA ARG A 224 37.68 0.30 14.81
C ARG A 224 36.55 0.65 13.85
N GLN A 225 35.59 -0.26 13.72
CA GLN A 225 34.35 -0.02 12.98
C GLN A 225 33.46 1.02 13.69
N ALA A 226 32.83 1.90 12.91
CA ALA A 226 31.91 2.90 13.42
C ALA A 226 30.70 2.26 14.09
N ARG A 227 30.26 2.85 15.21
CA ARG A 227 29.09 2.39 15.97
C ARG A 227 27.88 3.26 15.70
N LEU A 228 26.72 2.62 15.55
CA LEU A 228 25.44 3.29 15.61
C LEU A 228 25.21 3.93 16.98
N VAL A 229 24.38 4.97 17.00
CA VAL A 229 24.02 5.72 18.20
C VAL A 229 23.35 4.78 19.21
N SER A 230 23.72 4.93 20.48
CA SER A 230 23.13 4.13 21.57
C SER A 230 21.61 4.36 21.68
N ASN A 231 20.87 3.35 22.13
CA ASN A 231 19.41 3.48 22.27
C ASN A 231 18.98 4.67 23.16
N SER A 232 19.76 5.02 24.19
CA SER A 232 19.43 6.15 25.07
C SER A 232 19.52 7.48 24.35
N LYS A 233 20.62 7.73 23.63
CA LYS A 233 20.80 8.94 22.81
C LYS A 233 19.78 9.00 21.69
N LEU A 234 19.50 7.85 21.07
CA LEU A 234 18.50 7.72 20.03
C LEU A 234 17.10 8.07 20.53
N GLN A 235 16.70 7.56 21.70
CA GLN A 235 15.41 7.91 22.31
C GLN A 235 15.34 9.40 22.66
N ALA A 236 16.41 9.99 23.20
CA ALA A 236 16.46 11.42 23.48
C ALA A 236 16.31 12.27 22.21
N ALA A 237 16.84 11.81 21.06
CA ALA A 237 16.63 12.47 19.77
C ALA A 237 15.20 12.27 19.26
N ILE A 238 14.66 11.06 19.32
CA ILE A 238 13.28 10.75 18.91
C ILE A 238 12.27 11.54 19.73
N SER A 239 12.46 11.66 21.04
CA SER A 239 11.58 12.44 21.92
C SER A 239 11.58 13.94 21.63
N LYS A 240 12.59 14.44 20.91
CA LYS A 240 12.66 15.83 20.44
C LYS A 240 12.06 16.01 19.04
N MET A 241 11.73 14.92 18.34
CA MET A 241 11.07 15.02 17.04
C MET A 241 9.66 15.52 17.22
N ASP A 242 9.30 16.57 16.49
CA ASP A 242 7.92 17.01 16.39
C ASP A 242 7.14 15.98 15.57
N ILE A 243 6.36 15.16 16.26
CA ILE A 243 5.43 14.18 15.66
C ILE A 243 3.98 14.69 15.69
N GLY A 244 3.81 15.99 15.94
CA GLY A 244 2.55 16.68 16.17
C GLY A 244 1.98 16.45 17.56
N HIS A 245 0.89 17.16 17.84
CA HIS A 245 0.17 17.06 19.09
C HIS A 245 -0.71 15.80 19.11
N ILE A 246 -0.61 15.07 20.23
CA ILE A 246 -1.44 13.91 20.54
C ILE A 246 -2.18 14.24 21.83
N HIS A 247 -3.50 14.12 21.81
CA HIS A 247 -4.36 14.37 22.97
C HIS A 247 -4.89 13.04 23.50
N PRO A 248 -4.78 12.77 24.81
CA PRO A 248 -5.52 11.67 25.42
C PRO A 248 -7.02 11.92 25.29
N VAL A 249 -7.80 10.86 25.07
CA VAL A 249 -9.27 10.99 25.08
C VAL A 249 -9.74 11.00 26.53
N PRO A 250 -10.38 12.08 27.03
CA PRO A 250 -10.77 12.19 28.43
C PRO A 250 -11.66 11.03 28.88
N GLY A 251 -11.30 10.35 29.98
CA GLY A 251 -12.09 9.23 30.52
C GLY A 251 -11.96 7.90 29.78
N HIS A 252 -11.22 7.83 28.68
CA HIS A 252 -11.08 6.61 27.88
C HIS A 252 -9.61 6.22 27.64
N VAL A 253 -9.38 4.92 27.41
CA VAL A 253 -8.06 4.43 27.01
C VAL A 253 -7.89 4.68 25.52
N GLY A 254 -7.28 5.80 25.16
CA GLY A 254 -7.08 6.16 23.77
C GLY A 254 -6.40 7.51 23.59
N ALA A 255 -6.08 7.81 22.33
CA ALA A 255 -5.52 9.08 21.94
C ALA A 255 -6.04 9.52 20.57
N THR A 256 -6.14 10.82 20.37
CA THR A 256 -6.57 11.49 19.13
C THR A 256 -5.55 12.56 18.74
N ARG A 257 -5.58 12.97 17.47
CA ARG A 257 -4.79 14.09 16.95
C ARG A 257 -5.71 15.17 16.39
N PRO A 258 -5.32 16.45 16.44
CA PRO A 258 -6.01 17.47 15.65
C PRO A 258 -5.83 17.15 14.17
N LEU A 259 -6.93 16.96 13.45
CA LEU A 259 -6.96 16.61 12.04
C LEU A 259 -6.22 17.65 11.19
N VAL A 260 -6.42 18.94 11.47
CA VAL A 260 -5.75 20.04 10.75
C VAL A 260 -4.23 19.89 10.85
N SER A 261 -3.71 19.71 12.07
CA SER A 261 -2.27 19.58 12.31
C SER A 261 -1.69 18.33 11.66
N LEU A 262 -2.43 17.22 11.69
CA LEU A 262 -2.01 15.97 11.05
C LEU A 262 -1.89 16.14 9.53
N VAL A 263 -2.91 16.72 8.88
CA VAL A 263 -2.88 16.97 7.43
C VAL A 263 -1.78 17.95 7.04
N HIS A 264 -1.60 19.03 7.82
CA HIS A 264 -0.50 19.97 7.61
C HIS A 264 0.86 19.27 7.61
N MET A 265 1.12 18.44 8.63
CA MET A 265 2.37 17.69 8.74
C MET A 265 2.56 16.70 7.59
N MET A 266 1.49 16.00 7.20
CA MET A 266 1.52 15.06 6.07
C MET A 266 1.92 15.78 4.77
N VAL A 267 1.29 16.91 4.46
CA VAL A 267 1.54 17.68 3.25
C VAL A 267 2.90 18.37 3.28
N ASP A 268 3.25 18.99 4.41
CA ASP A 268 4.53 19.68 4.59
C ASP A 268 5.72 18.75 4.36
N LEU A 269 5.67 17.53 4.90
CA LEU A 269 6.68 16.50 4.68
C LEU A 269 6.89 16.20 3.18
N HIS A 270 5.80 16.05 2.43
CA HIS A 270 5.87 15.69 1.01
C HIS A 270 6.29 16.87 0.12
N LEU A 271 5.94 18.10 0.50
CA LEU A 271 6.35 19.29 -0.23
C LEU A 271 7.80 19.69 0.03
N ARG A 272 8.32 19.49 1.25
CA ARG A 272 9.71 19.86 1.60
C ARG A 272 10.75 18.90 1.06
N LEU A 273 10.44 17.61 0.96
CA LEU A 273 11.40 16.60 0.53
C LEU A 273 11.39 16.49 -1.00
N PRO A 274 12.47 16.85 -1.73
CA PRO A 274 12.47 16.86 -3.20
C PRO A 274 12.11 15.52 -3.84
N GLY A 275 12.52 14.41 -3.22
CA GLY A 275 12.17 13.06 -3.68
C GLY A 275 10.67 12.78 -3.61
N LEU A 276 10.02 13.13 -2.49
CA LEU A 276 8.57 12.94 -2.32
C LEU A 276 7.77 13.93 -3.16
N ARG A 277 8.25 15.17 -3.27
CA ARG A 277 7.59 16.23 -4.04
C ARG A 277 7.46 15.86 -5.52
N LYS A 278 8.48 15.23 -6.09
CA LYS A 278 8.49 14.76 -7.49
C LYS A 278 7.49 13.64 -7.76
N GLU A 279 7.05 12.92 -6.73
CA GLU A 279 6.11 11.80 -6.85
C GLU A 279 4.66 12.21 -6.62
N LEU A 280 4.41 13.47 -6.25
CA LEU A 280 3.06 13.99 -6.04
C LEU A 280 2.24 13.96 -7.33
N ARG A 281 1.02 13.47 -7.22
CA ARG A 281 0.03 13.45 -8.30
C ARG A 281 -1.00 14.53 -8.10
N TRP A 282 -1.40 15.14 -9.20
CA TRP A 282 -2.40 16.21 -9.22
C TRP A 282 -3.60 15.77 -10.04
N PHE A 283 -4.78 16.02 -9.50
CA PHE A 283 -6.04 15.62 -10.11
C PHE A 283 -6.69 16.82 -10.78
N ASN A 284 -7.36 16.61 -11.92
CA ASN A 284 -8.12 17.65 -12.62
C ASN A 284 -7.32 18.92 -12.96
N GLY A 285 -6.01 18.77 -13.20
CA GLY A 285 -5.10 19.90 -13.45
C GLY A 285 -4.85 20.82 -12.24
N LYS A 286 -5.36 20.48 -11.06
CA LYS A 286 -5.26 21.32 -9.85
C LYS A 286 -4.00 20.99 -9.05
N LYS A 287 -2.93 21.74 -9.31
CA LYS A 287 -1.69 21.68 -8.50
C LYS A 287 -1.95 22.16 -7.07
N ASN A 288 -1.30 21.53 -6.10
CA ASN A 288 -1.44 21.83 -4.66
C ASN A 288 -2.86 21.65 -4.09
N HIS A 289 -3.73 20.91 -4.81
CA HIS A 289 -5.01 20.46 -4.31
C HIS A 289 -4.89 19.03 -3.81
N PHE A 290 -5.10 18.82 -2.50
CA PHE A 290 -4.89 17.54 -1.83
C PHE A 290 -6.23 16.87 -1.49
N ILE A 291 -6.39 15.62 -1.93
CA ILE A 291 -7.54 14.79 -1.61
C ILE A 291 -7.17 13.87 -0.45
N ILE A 292 -7.80 14.11 0.70
CA ILE A 292 -7.59 13.37 1.94
C ILE A 292 -8.67 12.30 2.07
N TYR A 293 -8.25 11.05 2.18
CA TYR A 293 -9.13 9.91 2.36
C TYR A 293 -9.06 9.42 3.80
N PHE A 294 -10.22 9.34 4.45
CA PHE A 294 -10.34 8.90 5.82
C PHE A 294 -11.20 7.64 5.94
N ALA A 295 -10.81 6.78 6.86
CA ALA A 295 -11.55 5.57 7.19
C ALA A 295 -11.35 5.23 8.66
N ASP A 296 -12.38 4.66 9.26
CA ASP A 296 -12.30 4.02 10.57
C ASP A 296 -12.52 2.52 10.41
N ASP A 297 -12.04 1.74 11.36
CA ASP A 297 -12.42 0.34 11.46
C ASP A 297 -12.21 -0.17 12.89
N GLY A 298 -13.11 -1.05 13.30
CA GLY A 298 -12.96 -1.87 14.49
C GLY A 298 -11.89 -2.92 14.28
N THR A 299 -10.81 -2.84 15.05
CA THR A 299 -9.70 -3.79 14.92
C THR A 299 -10.12 -5.16 15.47
N PRO A 300 -10.13 -6.25 14.69
CA PRO A 300 -10.63 -7.54 15.21
C PRO A 300 -9.68 -8.17 16.25
N GLU A 301 -10.18 -8.32 17.48
CA GLU A 301 -9.90 -9.29 18.57
C GLU A 301 -8.67 -9.15 19.50
N THR A 302 -8.96 -8.97 20.79
CA THR A 302 -9.18 -10.08 21.76
C THR A 302 -10.64 -10.05 22.26
N LYS A 303 -11.14 -11.13 22.91
CA LYS A 303 -12.54 -11.24 23.42
C LYS A 303 -13.04 -10.05 24.26
N ASP A 304 -12.13 -9.23 24.78
CA ASP A 304 -12.41 -8.21 25.80
C ASP A 304 -12.10 -6.77 25.35
N SER A 305 -11.59 -6.55 24.13
CA SER A 305 -11.24 -5.20 23.64
C SER A 305 -11.93 -4.85 22.33
N SER A 306 -12.81 -3.87 22.36
CA SER A 306 -13.29 -3.18 21.16
C SER A 306 -12.36 -2.00 20.91
N MET A 307 -11.51 -2.06 19.89
CA MET A 307 -10.56 -0.99 19.57
C MET A 307 -10.88 -0.38 18.21
N CYS A 308 -11.13 0.92 18.16
CA CYS A 308 -11.37 1.71 16.96
C CYS A 308 -10.07 2.41 16.53
N VAL A 309 -9.76 2.38 15.23
CA VAL A 309 -8.56 3.01 14.66
C VAL A 309 -8.92 3.79 13.41
N ALA A 310 -9.00 5.11 13.51
CA ALA A 310 -9.15 5.96 12.34
C ALA A 310 -7.79 6.31 11.72
N THR A 311 -7.72 6.29 10.39
CA THR A 311 -6.55 6.75 9.63
C THR A 311 -6.91 7.78 8.58
N LEU A 312 -5.93 8.62 8.25
CA LEU A 312 -5.91 9.48 7.08
C LEU A 312 -4.87 8.95 6.07
N SER A 313 -5.18 9.11 4.80
CA SER A 313 -4.25 8.94 3.68
C SER A 313 -4.49 10.04 2.65
N CYS A 314 -3.57 10.24 1.72
CA CYS A 314 -3.73 11.26 0.68
C CYS A 314 -3.51 10.66 -0.70
N TRP A 315 -4.52 10.73 -1.56
CA TRP A 315 -4.49 10.14 -2.90
C TRP A 315 -3.38 10.72 -3.78
N ASN A 316 -2.96 11.96 -3.52
CA ASN A 316 -1.86 12.61 -4.22
C ASN A 316 -0.50 11.88 -4.01
N PHE A 317 -0.40 10.98 -3.04
CA PHE A 317 0.80 10.16 -2.82
C PHE A 317 0.87 8.93 -3.76
N GLY A 318 -0.14 8.76 -4.63
CA GLY A 318 -0.19 7.69 -5.61
C GLY A 318 -0.33 6.30 -4.97
N SER A 319 0.23 5.28 -5.64
CA SER A 319 0.15 3.88 -5.21
C SER A 319 0.70 3.61 -3.80
N LYS A 320 1.49 4.54 -3.25
CA LYS A 320 2.04 4.46 -1.90
C LYS A 320 0.97 4.51 -0.81
N THR A 321 -0.21 5.07 -1.09
CA THR A 321 -1.38 5.05 -0.19
C THR A 321 -1.75 3.64 0.28
N ARG A 322 -1.42 2.60 -0.50
CA ARG A 322 -1.65 1.18 -0.15
C ARG A 322 -0.62 0.60 0.82
N SER A 323 0.44 1.35 1.12
CA SER A 323 1.42 0.97 2.12
C SER A 323 1.00 1.53 3.48
N ARG A 324 1.28 0.76 4.54
CA ARG A 324 1.00 1.20 5.91
C ARG A 324 1.73 2.51 6.23
N GLU A 325 2.89 2.76 5.65
CA GLU A 325 3.70 3.95 5.92
C GLU A 325 2.96 5.25 5.55
N TYR A 326 2.02 5.20 4.60
CA TYR A 326 1.22 6.33 4.14
C TYR A 326 -0.20 6.38 4.76
N GLN A 327 -0.42 5.56 5.79
CA GLN A 327 -1.61 5.58 6.62
C GLN A 327 -1.29 6.23 7.96
N TYR A 328 -1.83 7.42 8.16
CA TYR A 328 -1.55 8.28 9.30
C TYR A 328 -2.63 8.08 10.35
N LEU A 329 -2.25 7.74 11.58
CA LEU A 329 -3.19 7.49 12.67
C LEU A 329 -3.85 8.80 13.11
N LEU A 330 -5.17 8.89 12.96
CA LEU A 330 -5.96 10.02 13.43
C LEU A 330 -6.36 9.85 14.90
N HIS A 331 -6.95 8.70 15.21
CA HIS A 331 -7.22 8.31 16.59
C HIS A 331 -7.08 6.80 16.78
N ILE A 332 -6.78 6.39 18.01
CA ILE A 332 -6.84 5.01 18.48
C ILE A 332 -7.55 5.04 19.82
N ILE A 333 -8.65 4.31 19.96
CA ILE A 333 -9.42 4.26 21.19
C ILE A 333 -9.89 2.84 21.47
N ASN A 334 -9.79 2.40 22.72
CA ASN A 334 -10.29 1.11 23.18
C ASN A 334 -11.80 1.20 23.50
N GLU A 335 -12.58 1.60 22.50
CA GLU A 335 -14.03 1.66 22.55
C GLU A 335 -14.64 1.04 21.29
N SER A 336 -15.90 0.63 21.41
CA SER A 336 -16.69 0.16 20.27
C SER A 336 -16.92 1.30 19.28
N GLU A 337 -16.91 0.99 17.98
CA GLU A 337 -17.29 1.91 16.89
C GLU A 337 -18.70 2.52 17.08
N LYS A 338 -19.54 1.91 17.92
CA LYS A 338 -20.89 2.38 18.26
C LYS A 338 -20.95 3.24 19.52
N SER A 339 -19.82 3.42 20.20
CA SER A 339 -19.72 4.15 21.47
C SER A 339 -19.97 5.65 21.27
N PRO A 340 -20.66 6.35 22.19
CA PRO A 340 -20.89 7.79 22.10
C PRO A 340 -19.60 8.62 21.95
N VAL A 341 -18.51 8.21 22.61
CA VAL A 341 -17.22 8.92 22.51
C VAL A 341 -16.62 8.85 21.10
N VAL A 342 -16.80 7.74 20.37
CA VAL A 342 -16.38 7.66 18.96
C VAL A 342 -17.22 8.62 18.12
N ALA A 343 -18.51 8.79 18.45
CA ALA A 343 -19.36 9.76 17.80
C ALA A 343 -18.94 11.22 18.05
N GLU A 344 -18.57 11.54 19.29
CA GLU A 344 -18.04 12.86 19.66
C GLU A 344 -16.72 13.15 18.94
N LEU A 345 -15.79 12.19 18.90
CA LEU A 345 -14.53 12.32 18.15
C LEU A 345 -14.76 12.62 16.67
N TRP A 346 -15.66 11.88 16.01
CA TRP A 346 -16.00 12.17 14.62
C TRP A 346 -16.68 13.53 14.44
N GLY A 347 -17.49 13.98 15.41
CA GLY A 347 -18.02 15.35 15.43
C GLY A 347 -16.92 16.41 15.42
N GLU A 348 -15.89 16.25 16.24
CA GLU A 348 -14.72 17.13 16.27
C GLU A 348 -13.90 17.07 14.98
N HIS A 349 -13.71 15.88 14.40
CA HIS A 349 -13.00 15.69 13.14
C HIS A 349 -13.75 16.34 11.99
N LEU A 350 -15.06 16.18 11.90
CA LEU A 350 -15.91 16.80 10.86
C LEU A 350 -15.89 18.32 10.96
N PHE A 351 -15.92 18.88 12.16
CA PHE A 351 -15.76 20.32 12.36
C PHE A 351 -14.43 20.81 11.76
N GLN A 352 -13.33 20.11 12.06
CA GLN A 352 -12.01 20.44 11.52
C GLN A 352 -11.91 20.26 10.00
N ILE A 353 -12.55 19.23 9.45
CA ILE A 353 -12.64 19.01 7.99
C ILE A 353 -13.32 20.21 7.32
N ARG A 354 -14.48 20.64 7.82
CA ARG A 354 -15.22 21.80 7.27
C ARG A 354 -14.38 23.07 7.33
N MET A 355 -13.64 23.28 8.42
CA MET A 355 -12.71 24.40 8.53
C MET A 355 -11.63 24.35 7.44
N MET A 356 -11.07 23.17 7.15
CA MET A 356 -10.02 23.03 6.15
C MET A 356 -10.49 23.19 4.71
N ILE A 357 -11.68 22.71 4.38
CA ILE A 357 -12.24 22.86 3.03
C ILE A 357 -12.59 24.34 2.74
N SER A 358 -12.93 25.12 3.77
CA SER A 358 -13.40 26.50 3.61
C SER A 358 -12.36 27.51 3.12
N LYS A 359 -11.06 27.17 3.17
CA LYS A 359 -9.99 28.12 2.86
C LYS A 359 -8.73 27.44 2.34
N ALA A 360 -7.87 28.23 1.70
CA ALA A 360 -6.54 27.80 1.33
C ALA A 360 -5.54 28.01 2.48
N TYR A 361 -4.49 27.20 2.49
CA TYR A 361 -3.45 27.20 3.52
C TYR A 361 -2.07 27.29 2.88
N THR A 362 -1.21 28.15 3.39
CA THR A 362 0.20 28.18 2.95
C THR A 362 0.98 27.10 3.70
N ILE A 363 1.45 26.08 2.97
CA ILE A 363 2.23 24.95 3.51
C ILE A 363 3.50 24.82 2.69
N ALA A 364 4.66 24.80 3.35
CA ALA A 364 5.98 24.78 2.70
C ALA A 364 6.14 25.85 1.58
N GLY A 365 5.52 27.03 1.76
CA GLY A 365 5.54 28.13 0.78
C GLY A 365 4.52 28.01 -0.36
N GLU A 366 3.77 26.91 -0.41
CA GLU A 366 2.78 26.63 -1.45
C GLU A 366 1.36 26.90 -0.94
N LEU A 367 0.53 27.55 -1.77
CA LEU A 367 -0.88 27.70 -1.47
C LEU A 367 -1.61 26.38 -1.74
N CYS A 368 -2.08 25.74 -0.68
CA CYS A 368 -2.70 24.42 -0.70
C CYS A 368 -4.21 24.49 -0.44
N THR A 369 -4.99 23.64 -1.10
CA THR A 369 -6.43 23.47 -0.88
C THR A 369 -6.74 22.00 -0.65
N PHE A 370 -7.89 21.72 -0.03
CA PHE A 370 -8.22 20.37 0.44
C PHE A 370 -9.60 19.91 0.02
N GLU A 371 -9.68 18.60 -0.22
CA GLU A 371 -10.91 17.85 -0.41
C GLU A 371 -10.86 16.60 0.49
N PHE A 372 -12.03 16.14 0.96
CA PHE A 372 -12.15 14.97 1.82
C PHE A 372 -13.07 13.91 1.23
N ARG A 373 -12.66 12.65 1.33
CA ARG A 373 -13.43 11.47 0.91
C ARG A 373 -13.41 10.39 1.99
N ALA A 374 -14.51 9.65 2.09
CA ALA A 374 -14.68 8.59 3.09
C ALA A 374 -14.74 7.21 2.42
N GLY A 375 -14.39 6.17 3.17
CA GLY A 375 -14.72 4.80 2.81
C GLY A 375 -14.34 3.80 3.90
N GLY A 376 -14.43 2.52 3.55
CA GLY A 376 -14.13 1.41 4.45
C GLY A 376 -14.90 0.15 4.08
N ASP A 377 -14.90 -0.83 4.99
CA ASP A 377 -15.58 -2.11 4.76
C ASP A 377 -17.12 -1.99 4.91
N GLU A 378 -17.84 -3.06 4.52
CA GLU A 378 -19.31 -3.09 4.59
C GLU A 378 -19.86 -2.97 6.02
N SER A 379 -19.11 -3.43 7.03
CA SER A 379 -19.55 -3.37 8.43
C SER A 379 -19.46 -1.93 8.96
N TRP A 380 -18.31 -1.30 8.74
CA TRP A 380 -18.08 0.10 9.05
C TRP A 380 -19.05 0.99 8.28
N ALA A 381 -19.32 0.71 7.00
CA ALA A 381 -20.30 1.46 6.22
C ALA A 381 -21.65 1.56 6.94
N ALA A 382 -22.18 0.46 7.48
CA ALA A 382 -23.44 0.49 8.22
C ALA A 382 -23.37 1.41 9.46
N THR A 383 -22.27 1.35 10.22
CA THR A 383 -22.08 2.17 11.42
C THR A 383 -21.86 3.65 11.09
N ALA A 384 -20.98 3.94 10.13
CA ALA A 384 -20.57 5.27 9.68
C ALA A 384 -21.70 6.03 8.99
N LEU A 385 -22.47 5.34 8.15
CA LEU A 385 -23.59 5.92 7.44
C LEU A 385 -24.85 6.01 8.30
N GLY A 386 -24.84 5.39 9.49
CA GLY A 386 -26.01 5.40 10.39
C GLY A 386 -27.16 4.53 9.88
N GLU A 387 -26.84 3.42 9.21
CA GLU A 387 -27.78 2.56 8.50
C GLU A 387 -27.99 1.18 9.17
N THR A 388 -28.96 0.43 8.65
CA THR A 388 -29.12 -1.00 8.96
C THR A 388 -27.97 -1.85 8.41
N SER A 389 -27.74 -3.03 9.02
CA SER A 389 -26.71 -3.96 8.56
C SER A 389 -27.08 -4.62 7.22
N GLY A 390 -26.11 -5.31 6.62
CA GLY A 390 -26.31 -6.12 5.40
C GLY A 390 -27.30 -7.28 5.55
N ALA A 391 -27.83 -7.52 6.76
CA ALA A 391 -28.88 -8.51 7.00
C ALA A 391 -30.30 -7.97 6.73
N ALA A 392 -30.48 -6.66 6.52
CA ALA A 392 -31.78 -6.03 6.26
C ALA A 392 -32.35 -6.33 4.86
N THR A 393 -33.61 -5.96 4.61
CA THR A 393 -34.30 -6.16 3.32
C THR A 393 -33.58 -5.48 2.17
N TYR A 394 -33.14 -4.24 2.39
CA TYR A 394 -32.20 -3.52 1.56
C TYR A 394 -30.84 -3.76 2.19
N PRO A 395 -29.91 -4.55 1.63
CA PRO A 395 -28.68 -4.91 2.30
C PRO A 395 -27.49 -4.02 1.93
N SER A 396 -27.56 -3.27 0.82
CA SER A 396 -26.45 -2.46 0.31
C SER A 396 -26.50 -1.00 0.79
N PRO A 397 -25.38 -0.45 1.30
CA PRO A 397 -25.27 0.98 1.61
C PRO A 397 -25.13 1.87 0.36
N TRP A 398 -24.93 1.29 -0.82
CA TRP A 398 -24.59 2.03 -2.04
C TRP A 398 -25.77 2.26 -2.99
N ALA A 399 -26.76 1.36 -2.98
CA ALA A 399 -27.98 1.53 -3.76
C ALA A 399 -29.16 0.80 -3.11
N ASN A 400 -30.37 1.15 -3.52
CA ASN A 400 -31.63 0.61 -3.02
C ASN A 400 -31.96 -0.82 -3.50
N VAL A 401 -30.96 -1.66 -3.72
CA VAL A 401 -31.13 -3.08 -4.03
C VAL A 401 -31.78 -3.82 -2.87
N THR A 402 -32.66 -4.78 -3.17
CA THR A 402 -33.31 -5.67 -2.19
C THR A 402 -32.79 -7.10 -2.29
N LYS A 403 -33.00 -7.88 -1.24
CA LYS A 403 -32.74 -9.34 -1.26
C LYS A 403 -33.49 -10.10 -2.36
N THR A 404 -34.57 -9.54 -2.89
CA THR A 404 -35.38 -10.17 -3.95
C THR A 404 -35.00 -9.72 -5.34
N ASP A 405 -34.53 -8.48 -5.51
CA ASP A 405 -34.21 -7.91 -6.82
C ASP A 405 -32.71 -7.89 -7.15
N MET A 406 -31.81 -8.23 -6.20
CA MET A 406 -30.36 -8.28 -6.42
C MET A 406 -29.90 -9.32 -7.45
N PHE A 407 -30.82 -10.03 -8.10
CA PHE A 407 -30.60 -11.07 -9.11
C PHE A 407 -31.19 -10.71 -10.48
N ILE A 408 -31.66 -9.47 -10.66
CA ILE A 408 -32.17 -9.02 -11.96
C ILE A 408 -31.02 -9.01 -12.97
N VAL A 409 -31.08 -9.94 -13.94
CA VAL A 409 -30.16 -10.02 -15.08
C VAL A 409 -30.15 -8.68 -15.82
N GLY A 410 -28.96 -8.16 -16.13
CA GLY A 410 -28.80 -6.86 -16.78
C GLY A 410 -29.16 -5.65 -15.90
N GLY A 411 -29.41 -5.84 -14.60
CA GLY A 411 -29.66 -4.74 -13.67
C GLY A 411 -28.45 -3.82 -13.52
N ASN A 412 -28.69 -2.51 -13.35
CA ASN A 412 -27.64 -1.50 -13.23
C ASN A 412 -27.97 -0.42 -12.20
N ILE A 413 -26.93 0.10 -11.53
CA ILE A 413 -27.05 1.28 -10.67
C ILE A 413 -27.25 2.51 -11.55
N GLY A 414 -28.18 3.39 -11.16
CA GLY A 414 -28.64 4.54 -11.94
C GLY A 414 -29.91 4.25 -12.77
N VAL A 415 -30.20 2.98 -13.08
CA VAL A 415 -31.39 2.57 -13.85
C VAL A 415 -32.31 1.69 -13.00
N THR A 416 -31.87 0.47 -12.70
CA THR A 416 -32.60 -0.53 -11.91
C THR A 416 -32.57 -0.19 -10.43
N TRP A 417 -31.37 0.07 -9.91
CA TRP A 417 -31.15 0.48 -8.52
C TRP A 417 -30.70 1.93 -8.49
N LYS A 418 -31.16 2.70 -7.53
CA LYS A 418 -30.80 4.10 -7.34
C LYS A 418 -29.86 4.24 -6.16
N PRO A 419 -28.76 5.01 -6.30
CA PRO A 419 -27.93 5.39 -5.15
C PRO A 419 -28.73 6.14 -4.09
N TRP A 420 -28.34 5.97 -2.83
CA TRP A 420 -28.93 6.70 -1.71
C TRP A 420 -28.43 8.15 -1.70
N THR A 421 -29.34 9.13 -1.71
CA THR A 421 -28.97 10.56 -1.61
C THR A 421 -29.09 11.07 -0.18
N MET A 422 -28.45 12.20 0.14
CA MET A 422 -28.58 12.81 1.48
C MET A 422 -30.01 13.25 1.78
N GLU A 423 -30.70 13.79 0.78
CA GLU A 423 -32.10 14.22 0.90
C GLU A 423 -33.02 13.04 1.25
N GLN A 424 -32.78 11.88 0.63
CA GLN A 424 -33.53 10.67 0.96
C GLN A 424 -33.24 10.20 2.39
N ARG A 425 -31.98 10.26 2.83
CA ARG A 425 -31.59 9.89 4.20
C ARG A 425 -32.27 10.77 5.24
N ASP A 426 -32.32 12.09 4.99
CA ASP A 426 -32.97 13.04 5.89
C ASP A 426 -34.49 12.84 5.94
N ALA A 427 -35.13 12.62 4.79
CA ALA A 427 -36.55 12.29 4.70
C ALA A 427 -36.87 10.98 5.45
N ASP A 428 -36.03 9.96 5.27
CA ASP A 428 -36.15 8.69 5.96
C ASP A 428 -36.06 8.85 7.49
N LEU A 429 -35.15 9.70 7.98
CA LEU A 429 -35.00 9.95 9.42
C LEU A 429 -36.22 10.63 10.04
N LEU A 430 -36.80 11.62 9.35
CA LEU A 430 -38.02 12.28 9.79
C LEU A 430 -39.16 11.27 9.90
N LYS A 431 -39.39 10.51 8.82
CA LYS A 431 -40.43 9.47 8.74
C LYS A 431 -40.23 8.38 9.80
N LEU A 432 -39.01 7.94 10.03
CA LEU A 432 -38.68 6.96 11.07
C LEU A 432 -38.90 7.54 12.47
N GLY A 433 -38.60 8.82 12.68
CA GLY A 433 -38.80 9.52 13.93
C GLY A 433 -40.28 9.60 14.31
N GLU A 434 -41.15 9.94 13.35
CA GLU A 434 -42.61 9.95 13.52
C GLU A 434 -43.13 8.55 13.85
N TYR A 435 -42.69 7.53 13.11
CA TYR A 435 -43.06 6.14 13.40
C TYR A 435 -42.63 5.71 14.80
N LYS A 436 -41.40 6.02 15.22
CA LYS A 436 -40.90 5.72 16.58
C LYS A 436 -41.77 6.35 17.67
N LYS A 437 -42.29 7.57 17.47
CA LYS A 437 -43.21 8.25 18.39
C LYS A 437 -44.59 7.59 18.44
N SER A 438 -45.04 6.98 17.34
CA SER A 438 -46.32 6.27 17.26
C SER A 438 -46.31 4.89 17.96
N LEU A 439 -45.12 4.37 18.31
CA LEU A 439 -45.01 3.06 18.94
C LEU A 439 -45.50 3.08 20.41
N PRO A 440 -46.25 2.05 20.86
CA PRO A 440 -46.70 1.96 22.24
C PRO A 440 -45.54 1.98 23.26
N PRO A 441 -45.66 2.74 24.37
CA PRO A 441 -44.57 2.92 25.34
C PRO A 441 -44.21 1.64 26.10
N GLY A 442 -45.11 0.66 26.20
CA GLY A 442 -44.88 -0.61 26.91
C GLY A 442 -44.11 -1.68 26.12
N LEU A 443 -43.72 -1.42 24.87
CA LEU A 443 -43.00 -2.43 24.06
C LEU A 443 -41.57 -2.66 24.55
N SER A 444 -41.16 -3.93 24.60
CA SER A 444 -39.77 -4.32 24.82
C SER A 444 -38.86 -3.80 23.70
N GLU A 445 -37.58 -3.59 23.99
CA GLU A 445 -36.61 -3.08 23.01
C GLU A 445 -36.52 -3.97 21.76
N SER A 446 -36.55 -5.30 21.95
CA SER A 446 -36.56 -6.26 20.84
C SER A 446 -37.82 -6.11 19.96
N ALA A 447 -38.99 -5.97 20.57
CA ALA A 447 -40.24 -5.75 19.84
C ALA A 447 -40.23 -4.40 19.09
N ARG A 448 -39.72 -3.34 19.71
CA ARG A 448 -39.53 -2.03 19.04
C ARG A 448 -38.58 -2.13 17.86
N ARG A 449 -37.48 -2.89 18.01
CA ARG A 449 -36.52 -3.13 16.92
C ARG A 449 -37.15 -3.89 15.77
N ASN A 450 -37.92 -4.94 16.03
CA ASN A 450 -38.58 -5.73 14.99
C ASN A 450 -39.58 -4.87 14.20
N LYS A 451 -40.49 -4.17 14.91
CA LYS A 451 -41.45 -3.24 14.30
C LYS A 451 -40.77 -2.15 13.47
N ARG A 452 -39.66 -1.60 13.96
CA ARG A 452 -38.85 -0.63 13.23
C ARG A 452 -38.29 -1.22 11.93
N ASN A 453 -37.71 -2.42 12.00
CA ASN A 453 -37.14 -3.07 10.82
C ASN A 453 -38.22 -3.41 9.78
N GLU A 454 -39.40 -3.86 10.21
CA GLU A 454 -40.57 -4.09 9.36
C GLU A 454 -41.04 -2.80 8.67
N PHE A 455 -41.18 -1.72 9.44
CA PHE A 455 -41.54 -0.41 8.90
C PHE A 455 -40.53 0.08 7.86
N MET A 456 -39.23 -0.02 8.16
CA MET A 456 -38.18 0.39 7.23
C MET A 456 -38.20 -0.44 5.94
N ALA A 457 -38.37 -1.76 6.07
CA ALA A 457 -38.48 -2.65 4.91
C ALA A 457 -39.68 -2.28 4.02
N ALA A 458 -40.85 -2.04 4.62
CA ALA A 458 -42.08 -1.69 3.90
C ALA A 458 -42.00 -0.32 3.19
N ASN A 459 -41.09 0.56 3.62
CA ASN A 459 -40.99 1.93 3.12
C ASN A 459 -39.73 2.19 2.29
N GLY A 460 -38.91 1.17 2.01
CA GLY A 460 -37.73 1.37 1.18
C GLY A 460 -36.55 2.03 1.88
N MET A 461 -36.42 1.85 3.20
CA MET A 461 -35.53 2.68 4.03
C MET A 461 -34.34 1.89 4.58
N ARG A 462 -33.21 2.59 4.76
CA ARG A 462 -32.01 2.09 5.48
C ARG A 462 -31.58 2.95 6.64
N GLN A 463 -31.95 4.23 6.68
CA GLN A 463 -31.43 5.20 7.64
C GLN A 463 -31.99 4.98 9.06
N LEU A 464 -31.12 4.77 10.06
CA LEU A 464 -31.51 4.57 11.47
C LEU A 464 -31.28 5.80 12.35
N ARG A 465 -30.19 6.51 12.09
CA ARG A 465 -29.69 7.71 12.80
C ARG A 465 -28.90 8.58 11.81
N PRO A 466 -28.66 9.87 12.06
CA PRO A 466 -27.79 10.68 11.19
C PRO A 466 -26.43 10.01 10.93
N PRO A 467 -25.84 10.14 9.73
CA PRO A 467 -24.51 9.61 9.45
C PRO A 467 -23.48 10.17 10.42
N LEU A 468 -22.65 9.28 10.97
CA LEU A 468 -21.53 9.61 11.85
C LEU A 468 -20.50 10.49 11.14
N ILE A 469 -20.34 10.27 9.84
CA ILE A 469 -19.44 11.02 8.95
C ILE A 469 -20.15 12.15 8.20
N GLY A 470 -21.35 12.57 8.63
CA GLY A 470 -22.07 13.70 8.05
C GLY A 470 -22.29 13.61 6.53
N GLU A 471 -22.03 14.72 5.84
CA GLU A 471 -22.20 14.89 4.38
C GLU A 471 -21.34 13.94 3.54
N TYR A 472 -20.25 13.40 4.10
CA TYR A 472 -19.34 12.49 3.39
C TYR A 472 -19.93 11.10 3.18
N ALA A 473 -21.10 10.81 3.78
CA ALA A 473 -21.89 9.61 3.51
C ALA A 473 -22.21 9.42 2.02
N SER A 474 -22.43 10.52 1.29
CA SER A 474 -22.69 10.51 -0.16
C SER A 474 -21.48 10.12 -1.02
N THR A 475 -20.28 10.19 -0.43
CA THR A 475 -19.00 9.89 -1.09
C THR A 475 -18.36 8.60 -0.58
N PHE A 476 -19.10 7.78 0.16
CA PHE A 476 -18.58 6.54 0.74
C PHE A 476 -18.44 5.45 -0.34
N TYR A 477 -17.19 5.10 -0.65
CA TYR A 477 -16.90 4.08 -1.67
C TYR A 477 -16.82 2.65 -1.08
N PRO A 478 -17.25 1.62 -1.83
CA PRO A 478 -16.93 0.24 -1.49
C PRO A 478 -15.42 0.01 -1.47
N ASP A 479 -14.92 -0.68 -0.45
CA ASP A 479 -13.53 -1.14 -0.46
C ASP A 479 -13.36 -2.35 -1.40
N CYS A 480 -12.34 -2.31 -2.27
CA CYS A 480 -12.03 -3.43 -3.16
C CYS A 480 -11.39 -4.63 -2.45
N LEU A 481 -10.65 -4.43 -1.35
CA LEU A 481 -9.92 -5.52 -0.67
C LEU A 481 -10.87 -6.47 0.06
N HIS A 482 -11.72 -5.95 0.94
CA HIS A 482 -12.63 -6.79 1.73
C HIS A 482 -13.69 -7.46 0.86
N VAL A 483 -14.13 -6.77 -0.19
CA VAL A 483 -15.06 -7.34 -1.17
C VAL A 483 -14.39 -8.49 -1.94
N GLU A 484 -13.12 -8.36 -2.35
CA GLU A 484 -12.34 -9.44 -2.97
C GLU A 484 -12.17 -10.66 -2.03
N LEU A 485 -11.88 -10.43 -0.75
CA LEU A 485 -11.79 -11.48 0.26
C LEU A 485 -13.12 -12.24 0.40
N ASN A 486 -14.23 -11.50 0.49
CA ASN A 486 -15.55 -12.06 0.67
C ASN A 486 -15.98 -12.86 -0.56
N ILE A 487 -15.74 -12.36 -1.78
CA ILE A 487 -16.13 -13.07 -3.00
C ILE A 487 -15.27 -14.30 -3.25
N SER A 488 -13.97 -14.25 -2.94
CA SER A 488 -13.07 -15.40 -3.06
C SER A 488 -13.47 -16.51 -2.08
N ASN A 489 -13.82 -16.14 -0.84
CA ASN A 489 -14.31 -17.09 0.15
C ASN A 489 -15.67 -17.69 -0.26
N HIS A 490 -16.57 -16.84 -0.78
CA HIS A 490 -17.87 -17.31 -1.28
C HIS A 490 -17.71 -18.28 -2.45
N TRP A 491 -16.82 -17.99 -3.39
CA TRP A 491 -16.55 -18.85 -4.53
C TRP A 491 -15.94 -20.19 -4.09
N TYR A 492 -15.01 -20.18 -3.13
CA TYR A 492 -14.44 -21.40 -2.55
C TYR A 492 -15.49 -22.25 -1.81
N ASP A 493 -16.37 -21.62 -1.02
CA ASP A 493 -17.51 -22.30 -0.37
C ASP A 493 -18.44 -22.97 -1.40
N LEU A 494 -18.68 -22.29 -2.52
CA LEU A 494 -19.48 -22.83 -3.62
C LEU A 494 -18.80 -24.05 -4.26
N MET A 495 -17.48 -24.00 -4.51
CA MET A 495 -16.72 -25.17 -4.99
C MET A 495 -16.78 -26.35 -4.04
N TYR A 496 -16.64 -26.10 -2.73
CA TYR A 496 -16.74 -27.15 -1.73
C TYR A 496 -18.13 -27.78 -1.72
N GLN A 497 -19.19 -26.99 -1.81
CA GLN A 497 -20.56 -27.51 -1.85
C GLN A 497 -20.81 -28.37 -3.10
N GLU A 498 -20.25 -27.98 -4.25
CA GLU A 498 -20.29 -28.82 -5.45
C GLU A 498 -19.43 -30.09 -5.30
N ALA A 499 -18.28 -30.01 -4.63
CA ALA A 499 -17.48 -31.20 -4.31
C ALA A 499 -18.25 -32.17 -3.42
N VAL A 500 -18.98 -31.68 -2.41
CA VAL A 500 -19.86 -32.50 -1.56
C VAL A 500 -20.97 -33.15 -2.40
N ARG A 501 -21.63 -32.38 -3.28
CA ARG A 501 -22.72 -32.88 -4.14
C ARG A 501 -22.25 -33.98 -5.09
N ARG A 502 -21.00 -33.89 -5.55
CA ARG A 502 -20.38 -34.81 -6.53
C ARG A 502 -19.60 -35.95 -5.89
N ASP A 503 -19.52 -36.00 -4.55
CA ASP A 503 -18.68 -36.93 -3.79
C ASP A 503 -17.18 -36.86 -4.16
N ARG A 504 -16.68 -35.63 -4.32
CA ARG A 504 -15.32 -35.29 -4.78
C ARG A 504 -14.52 -34.48 -3.75
N VAL A 505 -14.92 -34.52 -2.48
CA VAL A 505 -14.28 -33.72 -1.41
C VAL A 505 -12.81 -34.09 -1.24
N LYS A 506 -12.45 -35.36 -1.46
CA LYS A 506 -11.06 -35.80 -1.38
C LYS A 506 -10.21 -35.14 -2.47
N GLU A 507 -10.63 -35.20 -3.72
CA GLU A 507 -9.93 -34.59 -4.86
C GLU A 507 -9.86 -33.06 -4.71
N PHE A 508 -10.95 -32.45 -4.26
CA PHE A 508 -11.00 -31.01 -3.96
C PHE A 508 -9.98 -30.61 -2.88
N THR A 509 -9.87 -31.39 -1.80
CA THR A 509 -8.92 -31.11 -0.71
C THR A 509 -7.48 -31.44 -1.09
N ASP A 510 -7.25 -32.48 -1.89
CA ASP A 510 -5.94 -32.81 -2.46
C ASP A 510 -5.42 -31.65 -3.33
N VAL A 511 -6.25 -31.09 -4.22
CA VAL A 511 -5.91 -29.89 -5.02
C VAL A 511 -5.71 -28.65 -4.15
N THR A 512 -6.56 -28.47 -3.14
CA THR A 512 -6.43 -27.34 -2.20
C THR A 512 -5.08 -27.38 -1.48
N ALA A 513 -4.63 -28.56 -1.04
CA ALA A 513 -3.40 -28.74 -0.29
C ALA A 513 -2.14 -28.76 -1.17
N ALA A 514 -2.26 -29.23 -2.42
CA ALA A 514 -1.13 -29.43 -3.33
C ALA A 514 -0.33 -28.15 -3.59
N PRO A 515 1.01 -28.22 -3.73
CA PRO A 515 1.89 -27.06 -3.82
C PRO A 515 1.68 -26.27 -5.12
N ILE A 516 2.02 -24.98 -5.11
CA ILE A 516 1.85 -24.07 -6.26
C ILE A 516 2.86 -24.34 -7.39
N SER A 517 3.97 -25.06 -7.13
CA SER A 517 4.96 -25.46 -8.13
C SER A 517 5.66 -26.77 -7.72
N LEU A 518 6.04 -27.57 -8.72
CA LEU A 518 6.81 -28.81 -8.55
C LEU A 518 8.22 -28.57 -7.96
N SER A 519 8.81 -27.38 -8.13
CA SER A 519 10.12 -27.04 -7.55
C SER A 519 10.08 -26.93 -6.01
N ASN A 520 8.92 -26.57 -5.45
CA ASN A 520 8.74 -26.48 -3.99
C ASN A 520 8.55 -27.85 -3.33
N ALA A 521 8.27 -28.91 -4.10
CA ALA A 521 8.16 -30.27 -3.59
C ALA A 521 9.51 -30.94 -3.32
N ARG A 522 10.61 -30.44 -3.92
CA ARG A 522 11.96 -31.04 -3.80
C ARG A 522 12.80 -30.51 -2.63
N ASN A 523 12.32 -29.51 -1.88
CA ASN A 523 13.08 -28.85 -0.81
C ASN A 523 12.54 -29.06 0.62
N GLU A 524 11.69 -30.05 0.87
CA GLU A 524 11.35 -30.46 2.25
C GLU A 524 12.09 -31.77 2.60
N PRO A 525 13.27 -31.73 3.24
CA PRO A 525 13.67 -32.85 4.08
C PRO A 525 12.88 -32.79 5.39
N ALA A 526 12.29 -33.91 5.75
CA ALA A 526 11.70 -34.14 7.06
C ALA A 526 12.79 -34.00 8.14
N GLN A 527 12.80 -32.90 8.90
CA GLN A 527 13.30 -32.84 10.28
C GLN A 527 13.09 -31.46 10.91
N GLY A 528 12.57 -31.46 12.14
CA GLY A 528 12.78 -30.39 13.12
C GLY A 528 11.65 -29.37 13.26
N LYS A 529 10.88 -29.52 14.34
CA LYS A 529 10.06 -28.46 14.94
C LYS A 529 10.91 -27.18 15.10
N ASN A 530 10.71 -26.20 14.22
CA ASN A 530 11.11 -24.82 14.47
C ASN A 530 10.08 -23.88 13.84
N LEU A 531 9.25 -23.31 14.71
CA LEU A 531 8.42 -22.14 14.43
C LEU A 531 9.36 -20.95 14.16
N GLY A 532 9.73 -20.75 12.89
CA GLY A 532 10.71 -19.76 12.48
C GLY A 532 10.21 -18.86 11.36
N LYS A 533 9.67 -17.70 11.76
CA LYS A 533 9.65 -16.40 11.06
C LYS A 533 9.26 -16.37 9.57
N TYR A 534 8.09 -15.79 9.34
CA TYR A 534 7.66 -15.19 8.07
C TYR A 534 8.76 -14.29 7.46
N PRO A 535 8.99 -14.32 6.13
CA PRO A 535 9.83 -13.35 5.45
C PRO A 535 9.20 -11.96 5.53
N SER A 536 9.92 -11.00 6.10
CA SER A 536 9.48 -9.62 6.37
C SER A 536 9.65 -8.67 5.17
N THR A 537 9.38 -9.13 3.96
CA THR A 537 9.39 -8.27 2.76
C THR A 537 8.07 -8.44 2.03
N VAL A 538 7.06 -7.69 2.48
CA VAL A 538 5.82 -7.50 1.73
C VAL A 538 6.18 -6.70 0.49
N SER A 539 6.08 -7.31 -0.70
CA SER A 539 6.27 -6.59 -1.96
C SER A 539 5.23 -5.48 -2.11
N HIS A 540 5.64 -4.37 -2.70
CA HIS A 540 4.83 -3.16 -2.92
C HIS A 540 3.73 -3.31 -4.00
N GLU A 541 3.42 -4.54 -4.41
CA GLU A 541 2.56 -4.83 -5.56
C GLU A 541 1.13 -5.17 -5.12
N ALA A 542 0.15 -4.73 -5.91
CA ALA A 542 -1.25 -5.12 -5.75
C ALA A 542 -1.40 -6.65 -5.85
N VAL A 543 -2.45 -7.18 -5.24
CA VAL A 543 -2.87 -8.59 -5.45
C VAL A 543 -3.00 -8.89 -6.94
N GLY A 544 -3.64 -8.01 -7.71
CA GLY A 544 -3.78 -8.14 -9.18
C GLY A 544 -2.46 -8.05 -9.95
N ASP A 545 -1.49 -7.25 -9.49
CA ASP A 545 -0.19 -7.10 -10.14
C ASP A 545 0.70 -8.35 -9.93
N ARG A 546 0.63 -8.96 -8.75
CA ARG A 546 1.30 -10.24 -8.43
C ARG A 546 0.80 -11.42 -9.25
N VAL A 547 -0.42 -11.32 -9.81
CA VAL A 547 -0.98 -12.34 -10.72
C VAL A 547 -0.27 -12.31 -12.09
N ARG A 548 0.26 -11.16 -12.53
CA ARG A 548 0.88 -11.00 -13.85
C ARG A 548 2.40 -11.26 -13.91
N HIS A 549 3.12 -11.24 -12.78
CA HIS A 549 4.59 -11.26 -12.76
C HIS A 549 5.29 -12.60 -13.08
N ASP A 550 4.63 -13.54 -13.77
CA ASP A 550 5.32 -14.66 -14.43
C ASP A 550 5.01 -14.64 -15.93
N GLY A 551 6.06 -14.49 -16.75
CA GLY A 551 6.01 -14.22 -18.20
C GLY A 551 5.55 -15.40 -19.07
N SER A 552 4.71 -16.29 -18.54
CA SER A 552 4.23 -17.49 -19.22
C SER A 552 2.84 -17.37 -19.82
N ILE A 553 2.13 -16.25 -19.63
CA ILE A 553 0.71 -16.13 -20.01
C ILE A 553 0.50 -14.90 -20.91
N ASN A 554 1.14 -14.94 -22.08
CA ASN A 554 0.80 -14.01 -23.15
C ASN A 554 0.81 -14.74 -24.50
N VAL A 555 0.07 -15.85 -24.60
CA VAL A 555 -0.17 -16.54 -25.87
C VAL A 555 -1.58 -17.16 -25.86
N GLN A 556 -2.39 -16.70 -26.81
CA GLN A 556 -3.54 -17.37 -27.45
C GLN A 556 -4.91 -17.30 -26.77
N SER A 557 -5.62 -16.23 -27.12
CA SER A 557 -7.08 -16.13 -27.11
C SER A 557 -7.77 -16.76 -28.33
N ASP A 558 -7.07 -17.58 -29.14
CA ASP A 558 -7.70 -18.24 -30.30
C ASP A 558 -7.61 -19.77 -30.23
N ASN A 559 -8.79 -20.37 -30.27
CA ASN A 559 -9.11 -21.80 -30.36
C ASN A 559 -8.92 -22.64 -29.08
N MET A 560 -9.80 -22.37 -28.10
CA MET A 560 -9.90 -23.01 -26.78
C MET A 560 -10.55 -24.41 -26.83
N TYR A 561 -11.53 -24.63 -27.70
CA TYR A 561 -12.32 -25.88 -27.73
C TYR A 561 -11.50 -27.11 -28.17
N SER A 562 -10.65 -26.96 -29.17
CA SER A 562 -9.85 -28.07 -29.71
C SER A 562 -8.68 -28.48 -28.81
N LYS A 563 -8.19 -27.58 -27.95
CA LYS A 563 -7.10 -27.86 -27.00
C LYS A 563 -7.58 -28.50 -25.69
N LEU A 564 -8.78 -28.16 -25.22
CA LEU A 564 -9.38 -28.78 -24.03
C LEU A 564 -9.71 -30.27 -24.26
N GLU A 565 -10.21 -30.61 -25.45
CA GLU A 565 -10.48 -32.02 -25.82
C GLU A 565 -9.21 -32.86 -25.94
N ALA A 566 -8.13 -32.27 -26.46
CA ALA A 566 -6.83 -32.95 -26.58
C ALA A 566 -6.12 -33.12 -25.23
N HIS A 567 -6.36 -32.21 -24.27
CA HIS A 567 -5.80 -32.30 -22.91
C HIS A 567 -6.56 -33.32 -22.06
N ALA A 568 -7.90 -33.35 -22.15
CA ALA A 568 -8.74 -34.32 -21.45
C ALA A 568 -8.45 -35.79 -21.84
N LYS A 569 -8.03 -36.04 -23.09
CA LYS A 569 -7.62 -37.38 -23.54
C LYS A 569 -6.23 -37.82 -23.07
N LYS A 570 -5.42 -36.91 -22.51
CA LYS A 570 -4.02 -37.19 -22.12
C LYS A 570 -3.81 -37.41 -20.62
N THR A 571 -4.84 -37.19 -19.79
CA THR A 571 -4.78 -37.25 -18.32
C THR A 571 -5.43 -38.49 -17.69
N GLN A 572 -5.58 -39.58 -18.44
CA GLN A 572 -5.74 -40.92 -17.86
C GLN A 572 -4.37 -41.54 -17.57
N GLY A 573 -3.70 -41.07 -16.53
CA GLY A 573 -2.43 -41.65 -16.07
C GLY A 573 -1.69 -40.80 -15.04
N GLU A 574 -1.58 -41.33 -13.82
CA GLU A 574 -0.62 -40.99 -12.75
C GLU A 574 -0.80 -39.68 -11.95
N TYR A 575 -1.43 -39.82 -10.78
CA TYR A 575 -1.60 -38.81 -9.72
C TYR A 575 -0.33 -38.58 -8.88
N SER A 576 0.82 -38.18 -9.48
CA SER A 576 2.04 -37.86 -8.70
C SER A 576 2.68 -36.49 -8.97
N SER A 577 2.02 -35.60 -9.72
CA SER A 577 2.57 -34.28 -10.14
C SER A 577 1.65 -33.09 -9.84
N LEU A 578 0.74 -33.23 -8.86
CA LEU A 578 -0.33 -32.26 -8.65
C LEU A 578 0.20 -30.89 -8.21
N VAL A 579 -0.06 -29.87 -9.02
CA VAL A 579 0.14 -28.47 -8.67
C VAL A 579 -1.23 -27.93 -8.22
N GLY A 580 -1.32 -27.32 -7.04
CA GLY A 580 -2.58 -26.93 -6.41
C GLY A 580 -2.62 -25.47 -5.93
N LEU A 581 -3.36 -25.21 -4.86
CA LEU A 581 -3.48 -23.87 -4.25
C LEU A 581 -2.49 -23.65 -3.09
N GLY A 582 -1.84 -24.71 -2.59
CA GLY A 582 -0.91 -24.66 -1.46
C GLY A 582 -1.55 -24.28 -0.12
N MET A 583 -2.87 -24.42 0.02
CA MET A 583 -3.65 -24.02 1.20
C MET A 583 -3.87 -25.19 2.17
N LYS A 584 -2.79 -25.87 2.58
CA LYS A 584 -2.83 -27.09 3.44
C LYS A 584 -3.72 -26.91 4.69
N ALA A 585 -3.63 -25.78 5.38
CA ALA A 585 -4.43 -25.50 6.58
C ALA A 585 -5.93 -25.35 6.30
N ILE A 586 -6.29 -24.83 5.12
CA ILE A 586 -7.69 -24.71 4.68
C ILE A 586 -8.22 -26.10 4.31
N ALA A 587 -7.44 -26.89 3.57
CA ALA A 587 -7.80 -28.28 3.24
C ALA A 587 -8.10 -29.11 4.49
N ALA A 588 -7.25 -29.01 5.53
CA ALA A 588 -7.47 -29.69 6.81
C ALA A 588 -8.81 -29.30 7.46
N ARG A 589 -9.13 -27.99 7.50
CA ARG A 589 -10.42 -27.51 8.03
C ARG A 589 -11.63 -27.95 7.20
N VAL A 590 -11.46 -28.09 5.89
CA VAL A 590 -12.52 -28.64 5.02
C VAL A 590 -12.77 -30.10 5.36
N LEU A 591 -11.73 -30.92 5.54
CA LEU A 591 -11.88 -32.32 5.94
C LEU A 591 -12.54 -32.46 7.32
N GLU A 592 -12.18 -31.60 8.28
CA GLU A 592 -12.83 -31.54 9.60
C GLU A 592 -14.33 -31.21 9.48
N HIS A 593 -14.67 -30.24 8.63
CA HIS A 593 -16.06 -29.85 8.40
C HIS A 593 -16.86 -30.96 7.69
N ASP A 594 -16.24 -31.61 6.70
CA ASP A 594 -16.85 -32.67 5.90
C ASP A 594 -17.13 -33.95 6.70
N ALA A 595 -16.27 -34.26 7.68
CA ALA A 595 -16.43 -35.40 8.58
C ALA A 595 -17.78 -35.38 9.32
N ASN A 596 -18.35 -34.19 9.56
CA ASN A 596 -19.69 -34.06 10.12
C ASN A 596 -20.77 -34.15 9.03
N LYS A 597 -21.28 -35.36 8.81
CA LYS A 597 -22.33 -35.66 7.81
C LYS A 597 -23.61 -34.82 7.98
N THR A 598 -23.91 -34.34 9.18
CA THR A 598 -25.11 -33.53 9.43
C THR A 598 -24.94 -32.04 9.07
N THR A 599 -23.71 -31.56 8.97
CA THR A 599 -23.42 -30.14 8.70
C THR A 599 -22.60 -29.93 7.43
N ARG A 600 -22.10 -30.99 6.80
CA ARG A 600 -21.21 -30.89 5.61
C ARG A 600 -21.81 -30.12 4.42
N HIS A 601 -23.14 -30.05 4.33
CA HIS A 601 -23.88 -29.30 3.30
C HIS A 601 -24.08 -27.80 3.64
N ARG A 602 -23.67 -27.37 4.84
CA ARG A 602 -23.73 -25.96 5.26
C ARG A 602 -22.52 -25.20 4.77
N LYS A 603 -22.62 -23.87 4.82
CA LYS A 603 -21.54 -22.93 4.51
C LYS A 603 -20.30 -23.21 5.37
N LEU A 604 -19.13 -23.26 4.73
CA LEU A 604 -17.84 -23.38 5.40
C LEU A 604 -17.61 -22.16 6.31
N GLY A 605 -17.43 -22.42 7.61
CA GLY A 605 -17.07 -21.40 8.62
C GLY A 605 -15.61 -20.93 8.54
N ILE A 606 -15.01 -20.90 7.36
CA ILE A 606 -13.60 -20.57 7.17
C ILE A 606 -13.46 -19.09 6.84
N ARG A 607 -12.59 -18.38 7.57
CA ARG A 607 -12.22 -17.00 7.27
C ARG A 607 -10.98 -16.96 6.39
N PHE A 608 -11.10 -16.36 5.22
CA PHE A 608 -9.97 -16.16 4.32
C PHE A 608 -9.08 -15.00 4.77
N ILE A 609 -7.79 -15.12 4.47
CA ILE A 609 -6.83 -14.02 4.48
C ILE A 609 -6.48 -13.65 3.04
N GLY A 610 -5.81 -12.51 2.84
CA GLY A 610 -5.43 -12.02 1.49
C GLY A 610 -4.74 -13.07 0.63
N GLU A 611 -3.79 -13.81 1.19
CA GLU A 611 -3.06 -14.87 0.49
C GLU A 611 -3.99 -15.99 -0.03
N ASN A 612 -5.05 -16.34 0.72
CA ASN A 612 -6.01 -17.36 0.29
C ASN A 612 -6.86 -16.85 -0.88
N ALA A 613 -7.27 -15.58 -0.85
CA ALA A 613 -8.01 -14.96 -1.94
C ALA A 613 -7.18 -14.91 -3.23
N ILE A 614 -5.91 -14.47 -3.15
CA ILE A 614 -4.97 -14.47 -4.28
C ILE A 614 -4.89 -15.87 -4.91
N ARG A 615 -4.67 -16.90 -4.08
CA ARG A 615 -4.53 -18.28 -4.56
C ARG A 615 -5.81 -18.81 -5.19
N THR A 616 -6.97 -18.47 -4.61
CA THR A 616 -8.27 -18.87 -5.14
C THR A 616 -8.54 -18.23 -6.50
N LEU A 617 -8.31 -16.92 -6.65
CA LEU A 617 -8.48 -16.23 -7.93
C LEU A 617 -7.48 -16.72 -8.99
N ARG A 618 -6.23 -16.97 -8.60
CA ARG A 618 -5.17 -17.37 -9.54
C ARG A 618 -5.28 -18.83 -9.98
N TYR A 619 -5.59 -19.74 -9.05
CA TYR A 619 -5.55 -21.19 -9.28
C TYR A 619 -6.90 -21.89 -9.11
N GLY A 620 -8.00 -21.15 -8.91
CA GLY A 620 -9.34 -21.71 -8.67
C GLY A 620 -9.85 -22.61 -9.80
N HIS A 621 -9.41 -22.39 -11.04
CA HIS A 621 -9.71 -23.30 -12.17
C HIS A 621 -9.34 -24.76 -11.87
N ARG A 622 -8.29 -25.02 -11.07
CA ARG A 622 -7.92 -26.39 -10.67
C ARG A 622 -8.93 -27.03 -9.72
N LEU A 623 -9.61 -26.22 -8.91
CA LEU A 623 -10.71 -26.72 -8.09
C LEU A 623 -11.86 -27.15 -8.98
N VAL A 624 -12.13 -26.44 -10.09
CA VAL A 624 -13.14 -26.84 -11.09
C VAL A 624 -12.76 -28.17 -11.74
N ASP A 625 -11.50 -28.36 -12.13
CA ASP A 625 -11.01 -29.62 -12.70
C ASP A 625 -11.22 -30.80 -11.73
N SER A 626 -11.05 -30.57 -10.43
CA SER A 626 -11.26 -31.60 -9.40
C SER A 626 -12.71 -32.09 -9.31
N LEU A 627 -13.68 -31.31 -9.80
CA LEU A 627 -15.12 -31.64 -9.77
C LEU A 627 -15.56 -32.55 -10.93
N ALA A 628 -14.70 -32.81 -11.91
CA ALA A 628 -15.04 -33.66 -13.06
C ALA A 628 -15.29 -35.11 -12.62
N THR A 629 -16.35 -35.73 -13.15
CA THR A 629 -16.71 -37.14 -12.92
C THR A 629 -16.82 -37.88 -14.25
N PRO A 630 -16.45 -39.17 -14.34
CA PRO A 630 -16.49 -39.93 -15.59
C PRO A 630 -17.89 -39.99 -16.25
N ASP A 631 -18.94 -40.07 -15.43
CA ASP A 631 -20.34 -40.17 -15.86
C ASP A 631 -21.11 -38.84 -15.66
N GLU A 632 -20.44 -37.70 -15.86
CA GLU A 632 -21.06 -36.37 -15.71
C GLU A 632 -22.20 -36.16 -16.71
N ASP A 633 -23.39 -35.83 -16.21
CA ASP A 633 -24.54 -35.45 -17.06
C ASP A 633 -24.32 -34.08 -17.71
N GLU A 634 -24.99 -33.81 -18.84
CA GLU A 634 -24.83 -32.55 -19.57
C GLU A 634 -25.12 -31.33 -18.69
N LYS A 635 -26.09 -31.43 -17.76
CA LYS A 635 -26.38 -30.37 -16.80
C LYS A 635 -25.23 -30.13 -15.84
N GLY A 636 -24.65 -31.19 -15.26
CA GLY A 636 -23.47 -31.11 -14.40
C GLY A 636 -22.28 -30.52 -15.12
N LYS A 637 -22.05 -30.92 -16.38
CA LYS A 637 -20.98 -30.41 -17.22
C LYS A 637 -21.13 -28.91 -17.48
N VAL A 638 -22.33 -28.46 -17.87
CA VAL A 638 -22.62 -27.02 -18.04
C VAL A 638 -22.35 -26.23 -16.77
N VAL A 639 -22.81 -26.71 -15.61
CA VAL A 639 -22.54 -26.04 -14.32
C VAL A 639 -21.03 -25.95 -14.06
N ARG A 640 -20.27 -27.02 -14.29
CA ARG A 640 -18.80 -27.01 -14.10
C ARG A 640 -18.11 -26.01 -15.03
N GLU A 641 -18.49 -25.97 -16.30
CA GLU A 641 -17.93 -25.02 -17.29
C GLU A 641 -18.29 -23.55 -16.94
N VAL A 642 -19.52 -23.32 -16.47
CA VAL A 642 -19.96 -21.99 -15.98
C VAL A 642 -19.10 -21.56 -14.79
N LEU A 643 -18.85 -22.46 -13.83
CA LEU A 643 -18.00 -22.17 -12.68
C LEU A 643 -16.55 -21.87 -13.07
N GLY A 644 -16.00 -22.61 -14.02
CA GLY A 644 -14.68 -22.34 -14.62
C GLY A 644 -14.62 -20.97 -15.29
N THR A 645 -15.65 -20.64 -16.07
CA THR A 645 -15.75 -19.33 -16.73
C THR A 645 -15.82 -18.19 -15.71
N MET A 646 -16.67 -18.33 -14.69
CA MET A 646 -16.86 -17.30 -13.66
C MET A 646 -15.57 -16.97 -12.89
N ILE A 647 -14.75 -17.95 -12.53
CA ILE A 647 -13.50 -17.67 -11.80
C ILE A 647 -12.47 -16.94 -12.67
N HIS A 648 -12.43 -17.24 -13.97
CA HIS A 648 -11.57 -16.51 -14.90
C HIS A 648 -12.02 -15.06 -15.06
N LEU A 649 -13.32 -14.82 -15.25
CA LEU A 649 -13.88 -13.47 -15.34
C LEU A 649 -13.58 -12.65 -14.06
N LEU A 650 -13.81 -13.26 -12.90
CA LEU A 650 -13.55 -12.62 -11.61
C LEU A 650 -12.07 -12.31 -11.40
N ARG A 651 -11.16 -13.23 -11.74
CA ARG A 651 -9.71 -13.02 -11.67
C ARG A 651 -9.28 -11.85 -12.54
N ASP A 652 -9.76 -11.81 -13.78
CA ASP A 652 -9.35 -10.80 -14.76
C ASP A 652 -9.89 -9.42 -14.37
N ALA A 653 -11.15 -9.35 -13.93
CA ALA A 653 -11.75 -8.13 -13.38
C ALA A 653 -11.02 -7.65 -12.11
N ALA A 654 -10.68 -8.56 -11.20
CA ALA A 654 -9.91 -8.25 -10.00
C ALA A 654 -8.53 -7.68 -10.31
N SER A 655 -7.91 -8.13 -11.41
CA SER A 655 -6.64 -7.55 -11.86
C SER A 655 -6.76 -6.09 -12.30
N ILE A 656 -7.97 -5.61 -12.61
CA ILE A 656 -8.26 -4.25 -13.07
C ILE A 656 -8.75 -3.38 -11.93
N TYR A 657 -9.81 -3.77 -11.21
CA TYR A 657 -10.39 -2.92 -10.15
C TYR A 657 -9.43 -2.72 -8.95
N ASN A 658 -8.41 -3.56 -8.80
CA ASN A 658 -7.37 -3.36 -7.79
C ASN A 658 -6.26 -2.38 -8.22
N LYS A 659 -6.25 -1.89 -9.46
CA LYS A 659 -5.18 -1.00 -9.91
C LYS A 659 -5.36 0.41 -9.38
N HIS A 660 -4.24 1.05 -9.03
CA HIS A 660 -4.23 2.47 -8.68
C HIS A 660 -4.30 3.36 -9.93
N GLU A 661 -3.75 2.89 -11.05
CA GLU A 661 -3.85 3.54 -12.36
C GLU A 661 -4.64 2.64 -13.29
N THR A 662 -5.53 3.23 -14.07
CA THR A 662 -6.33 2.50 -15.05
C THR A 662 -6.48 3.35 -16.30
N THR A 663 -6.96 2.74 -17.36
CA THR A 663 -7.37 3.41 -18.59
C THR A 663 -8.85 3.20 -18.85
N GLU A 664 -9.42 4.01 -19.75
CA GLU A 664 -10.80 3.88 -20.23
C GLU A 664 -11.08 2.45 -20.76
N ALA A 665 -10.16 1.91 -21.57
CA ALA A 665 -10.28 0.58 -22.14
C ALA A 665 -10.30 -0.52 -21.07
N GLU A 666 -9.46 -0.39 -20.04
CA GLU A 666 -9.46 -1.34 -18.92
C GLU A 666 -10.75 -1.26 -18.10
N LEU A 667 -11.31 -0.06 -17.89
CA LEU A 667 -12.58 0.09 -17.19
C LEU A 667 -13.75 -0.53 -17.96
N THR A 668 -13.83 -0.29 -19.27
CA THR A 668 -14.86 -0.92 -20.12
C THR A 668 -14.72 -2.44 -20.13
N GLU A 669 -13.49 -2.97 -20.16
CA GLU A 669 -13.27 -4.41 -20.07
C GLU A 669 -13.68 -4.96 -18.69
N MET A 670 -13.34 -4.27 -17.61
CA MET A 670 -13.76 -4.65 -16.25
C MET A 670 -15.30 -4.69 -16.12
N GLU A 671 -16.00 -3.67 -16.62
CA GLU A 671 -17.48 -3.63 -16.66
C GLU A 671 -18.04 -4.84 -17.41
N ARG A 672 -17.50 -5.13 -18.61
CA ARG A 672 -17.91 -6.28 -19.42
C ARG A 672 -17.68 -7.62 -18.71
N LEU A 673 -16.51 -7.81 -18.09
CA LEU A 673 -16.15 -9.03 -17.37
C LEU A 673 -17.09 -9.26 -16.17
N LEU A 674 -17.35 -8.21 -15.41
CA LEU A 674 -18.21 -8.25 -14.21
C LEU A 674 -19.69 -8.43 -14.56
N ASP A 675 -20.16 -7.82 -15.65
CA ASP A 675 -21.53 -8.04 -16.15
C ASP A 675 -21.74 -9.48 -16.59
N LEU A 676 -20.78 -10.05 -17.33
CA LEU A 676 -20.87 -11.46 -17.74
C LEU A 676 -20.81 -12.39 -16.52
N TYR A 677 -19.90 -12.11 -15.58
CA TYR A 677 -19.80 -12.86 -14.31
C TYR A 677 -21.14 -12.86 -13.56
N TYR A 678 -21.77 -11.69 -13.43
CA TYR A 678 -23.05 -11.53 -12.74
C TYR A 678 -24.20 -12.23 -13.45
N ASN A 679 -24.28 -12.10 -14.78
CA ASN A 679 -25.33 -12.73 -15.58
C ASN A 679 -25.22 -14.26 -15.51
N LEU A 680 -24.01 -14.82 -15.59
CA LEU A 680 -23.79 -16.26 -15.38
C LEU A 680 -24.23 -16.70 -13.98
N PHE A 681 -23.91 -15.90 -12.96
CA PHE A 681 -24.34 -16.17 -11.59
C PHE A 681 -25.88 -16.21 -11.50
N CYS A 682 -26.56 -15.20 -12.02
CA CYS A 682 -28.02 -15.09 -11.94
C CYS A 682 -28.75 -16.18 -12.75
N LEU A 683 -28.20 -16.58 -13.90
CA LEU A 683 -28.82 -17.59 -14.78
C LEU A 683 -28.63 -19.02 -14.27
N PHE A 684 -27.44 -19.35 -13.76
CA PHE A 684 -27.08 -20.73 -13.43
C PHE A 684 -27.05 -21.03 -11.93
N LEU A 685 -26.87 -20.01 -11.09
CA LEU A 685 -26.70 -20.15 -9.63
C LEU A 685 -27.55 -19.14 -8.82
N PRO A 686 -28.83 -18.87 -9.17
CA PRO A 686 -29.62 -17.80 -8.55
C PRO A 686 -29.78 -17.97 -7.03
N GLU A 687 -29.91 -19.20 -6.54
CA GLU A 687 -30.05 -19.50 -5.10
C GLU A 687 -28.77 -19.24 -4.28
N ARG A 688 -27.63 -19.07 -4.95
CA ARG A 688 -26.32 -18.88 -4.30
C ARG A 688 -25.88 -17.42 -4.28
N ALA A 689 -26.55 -16.55 -5.02
CA ALA A 689 -26.16 -15.16 -5.13
C ALA A 689 -26.46 -14.41 -3.82
N ASN A 690 -25.65 -13.40 -3.53
CA ASN A 690 -25.73 -12.64 -2.28
C ASN A 690 -25.23 -11.20 -2.50
N LEU A 691 -25.28 -10.39 -1.44
CA LEU A 691 -24.82 -9.00 -1.48
C LEU A 691 -23.39 -8.88 -2.01
N THR A 692 -22.47 -9.76 -1.62
CA THR A 692 -21.07 -9.69 -2.08
C THR A 692 -20.96 -9.85 -3.60
N VAL A 693 -21.71 -10.79 -4.19
CA VAL A 693 -21.77 -10.97 -5.66
C VAL A 693 -22.26 -9.69 -6.33
N TRP A 694 -23.32 -9.08 -5.79
CA TRP A 694 -23.86 -7.82 -6.31
C TRP A 694 -22.89 -6.64 -6.12
N THR A 695 -22.22 -6.53 -4.96
CA THR A 695 -21.24 -5.47 -4.68
C THR A 695 -20.08 -5.53 -5.65
N VAL A 696 -19.49 -6.72 -5.85
CA VAL A 696 -18.40 -6.93 -6.82
C VAL A 696 -18.83 -6.55 -8.22
N ALA A 697 -19.99 -7.03 -8.65
CA ALA A 697 -20.32 -6.98 -10.06
C ALA A 697 -21.09 -5.72 -10.48
N LYS A 698 -21.70 -4.98 -9.54
CA LYS A 698 -22.54 -3.81 -9.83
C LYS A 698 -22.10 -2.56 -9.11
N ALA A 699 -21.74 -2.64 -7.82
CA ALA A 699 -21.28 -1.47 -7.08
C ALA A 699 -19.88 -1.05 -7.52
N ILE A 700 -18.89 -1.96 -7.44
CA ILE A 700 -17.50 -1.66 -7.81
C ILE A 700 -17.39 -1.02 -9.21
N PRO A 701 -17.94 -1.60 -10.31
CA PRO A 701 -17.78 -1.01 -11.63
C PRO A 701 -18.43 0.37 -11.74
N HIS A 702 -19.62 0.56 -11.16
CA HIS A 702 -20.30 1.86 -11.14
C HIS A 702 -19.45 2.95 -10.45
N TYR A 703 -18.90 2.66 -9.27
CA TYR A 703 -18.09 3.63 -8.55
C TYR A 703 -16.67 3.77 -9.11
N ALA A 704 -16.12 2.72 -9.73
CA ALA A 704 -14.84 2.80 -10.44
C ALA A 704 -14.94 3.75 -11.64
N ARG A 705 -16.03 3.65 -12.43
CA ARG A 705 -16.34 4.60 -13.50
C ARG A 705 -16.44 6.02 -12.98
N LYS A 706 -17.29 6.24 -11.96
CA LYS A 706 -17.47 7.55 -11.34
C LYS A 706 -16.14 8.15 -10.85
N LEU A 707 -15.31 7.34 -10.20
CA LEU A 707 -14.02 7.78 -9.67
C LEU A 707 -13.03 8.13 -10.79
N TYR A 708 -13.02 7.36 -11.88
CA TYR A 708 -12.18 7.64 -13.03
C TYR A 708 -12.64 8.88 -13.79
N ASP A 709 -13.95 9.06 -13.98
CA ASP A 709 -14.49 10.25 -14.62
C ASP A 709 -14.19 11.51 -13.78
N GLU A 710 -14.23 11.39 -12.45
CA GLU A 710 -13.98 12.50 -11.54
C GLU A 710 -12.49 12.83 -11.33
N TYR A 711 -11.59 11.85 -11.42
CA TYR A 711 -10.18 12.03 -11.03
C TYR A 711 -9.14 11.41 -11.97
N GLY A 712 -9.54 10.57 -12.92
CA GLY A 712 -8.64 9.86 -13.82
C GLY A 712 -7.77 8.80 -13.14
N VAL A 713 -8.25 8.20 -12.04
CA VAL A 713 -7.51 7.14 -11.32
C VAL A 713 -8.26 5.83 -11.24
N GLY A 714 -7.48 4.76 -11.05
CA GLY A 714 -8.02 3.42 -10.84
C GLY A 714 -8.63 3.25 -9.45
N TYR A 715 -9.57 2.33 -9.37
CA TYR A 715 -10.36 2.07 -8.17
C TYR A 715 -9.53 1.56 -6.97
N GLY A 716 -8.33 1.02 -7.21
CA GLY A 716 -7.41 0.59 -6.15
C GLY A 716 -6.96 1.70 -5.20
N VAL A 717 -7.22 2.98 -5.50
CA VAL A 717 -6.94 4.12 -4.62
C VAL A 717 -7.83 4.13 -3.36
N VAL A 718 -9.04 3.54 -3.41
CA VAL A 718 -9.94 3.43 -2.24
C VAL A 718 -9.66 2.18 -1.39
N SER A 719 -8.61 1.42 -1.72
CA SER A 719 -8.27 0.17 -1.05
C SER A 719 -7.87 0.37 0.42
N MET A 720 -8.44 -0.46 1.29
CA MET A 720 -8.13 -0.50 2.72
C MET A 720 -6.86 -1.28 3.07
N GLN A 721 -6.12 -1.79 2.08
CA GLN A 721 -4.93 -2.62 2.29
C GLN A 721 -3.86 -1.94 3.17
N GLY A 722 -3.58 -0.66 2.93
CA GLY A 722 -2.61 0.07 3.74
C GLY A 722 -3.05 0.17 5.19
N LYS A 723 -4.36 0.43 5.41
CA LYS A 723 -4.94 0.55 6.74
C LYS A 723 -4.92 -0.79 7.47
N GLU A 724 -5.26 -1.89 6.81
CA GLU A 724 -5.16 -3.23 7.40
C GLU A 724 -3.73 -3.58 7.81
N ALA A 725 -2.74 -3.23 6.98
CA ALA A 725 -1.33 -3.39 7.32
C ALA A 725 -0.91 -2.48 8.50
N LYS A 726 -1.48 -1.28 8.63
CA LYS A 726 -1.28 -0.40 9.79
C LYS A 726 -1.91 -0.99 11.04
N ASN A 727 -3.16 -1.43 10.97
CA ASN A 727 -3.93 -2.07 12.05
C ASN A 727 -3.17 -3.28 12.61
N ALA A 728 -2.69 -4.17 11.72
CA ALA A 728 -1.87 -5.31 12.10
C ALA A 728 -0.58 -4.90 12.84
N LYS A 729 0.06 -3.80 12.41
CA LYS A 729 1.28 -3.31 13.04
C LYS A 729 1.02 -2.66 14.40
N VAL A 730 -0.07 -1.89 14.54
CA VAL A 730 -0.50 -1.34 15.83
C VAL A 730 -0.72 -2.45 16.84
N LYS A 731 -1.40 -3.53 16.45
CA LYS A 731 -1.57 -4.74 17.28
C LYS A 731 -0.25 -5.35 17.73
N GLU A 732 0.73 -5.46 16.83
CA GLU A 732 2.04 -5.98 17.18
C GLU A 732 2.75 -5.09 18.21
N TYR A 733 2.68 -3.76 18.04
CA TYR A 733 3.26 -2.83 19.01
C TYR A 733 2.60 -2.95 20.38
N LEU A 734 1.28 -3.09 20.46
CA LEU A 734 0.55 -3.30 21.72
C LEU A 734 0.95 -4.60 22.42
N LYS A 735 1.17 -5.69 21.67
CA LYS A 735 1.69 -6.95 22.24
C LYS A 735 3.09 -6.78 22.81
N LEU A 736 3.97 -6.08 22.09
CA LEU A 736 5.35 -5.85 22.52
C LEU A 736 5.44 -4.97 23.78
N THR A 737 4.60 -3.95 23.92
CA THR A 737 4.56 -3.11 25.13
C THR A 737 4.02 -3.87 26.33
N ASN A 738 3.01 -4.72 26.15
CA ASN A 738 2.46 -5.52 27.24
C ASN A 738 3.48 -6.54 27.79
N HIS A 739 4.20 -7.26 26.92
CA HIS A 739 5.28 -8.16 27.34
C HIS A 739 6.40 -7.43 28.08
N SER A 740 6.76 -6.21 27.67
CA SER A 740 7.80 -5.45 28.36
C SER A 740 7.40 -5.04 29.78
N LYS A 741 6.11 -4.75 30.03
CA LYS A 741 5.59 -4.41 31.36
C LYS A 741 5.49 -5.62 32.28
N GLU A 742 5.16 -6.78 31.73
CA GLU A 742 5.06 -8.05 32.46
C GLU A 742 6.44 -8.53 32.93
N GLU A 743 7.44 -8.48 32.05
CA GLU A 743 8.82 -8.85 32.41
C GLU A 743 9.44 -7.91 33.45
N ASP A 744 9.16 -6.60 33.39
CA ASP A 744 9.61 -5.62 34.39
C ASP A 744 8.91 -5.79 35.75
N ARG A 745 7.69 -6.36 35.77
CA ARG A 745 7.00 -6.75 37.02
C ARG A 745 7.57 -8.03 37.62
N THR A 746 8.03 -8.98 36.81
CA THR A 746 8.69 -10.21 37.29
C THR A 746 10.16 -10.01 37.69
N ARG A 747 10.74 -8.84 37.42
CA ARG A 747 12.11 -8.47 37.81
C ARG A 747 12.20 -7.49 38.98
N LYS A 748 11.05 -7.03 39.49
CA LYS A 748 10.93 -6.41 40.82
C LYS A 748 10.44 -7.47 41.78
#